data_AF-A0A8C1LGK5-F1
#
_entry.id   AF-A0A8C1LGK5-F1
#
_cell.length_a   1.000
_cell.length_b   1.000
_cell.length_c   1.000
_cell.angle_alpha   90.00
_cell.angle_beta   90.00
_cell.angle_gamma   90.00
#
_symmetry.space_group_name_H-M   'P 1'
#
loop_
_entity.id
_entity.type
_entity.pdbx_description
1 polymer ?
#
loop_
_entity_poly.entity_id
_entity_poly.type
_entity_poly.pdbx_seq_one_letter_code
_entity_poly.pdbx_strand_id
1 'polypeptide(L)'
;MDPTLAEMGNHLSDAMKILESGKLESEQGKERRKLSWKDFPGPLQGDGQDVVSILQLVQNLMHGDDDQQGHRRMQYVGEQGHMALLGHSLAAYISVLERERLRKLTTRILSDTTLWLCRLFRYENGSAYYHEDDREGLVKMCRLAINTHYEDYATEGFTLLSSKHPVIYQSAACRPGLGQHLCSQLGLPLSSLCIVPCNTMFGSLHQMDVALLDKLIRDDRESGKLPLLLIANAGTPGAGHTDKLSRLKELCVQYNMWLHVEGVNLATLVLGQVSSTVTAATKCDSITLTPGPWLGLPAVPAVTLYRHEDPALSLAAGLTSSQPVEKLRALPLWLSLQYLGHDGILQRIKHASQLSQQLLEHLKTLASIKTSVEDELNSPVVVFRFSQDNSAPSSGGSVEGYLAGERDILDALNRWLGEQLAQQVPLSGVDVVELEDEGTCVRFSPLMTAAALGTQENDVAALVEKLGEMIPVLSCTLRFRQDFKDEVLQQASLSYIEDQSWPGLGGVRYEARTTDLDEDKRQYRVERINSDLLKKLMELDTDLYFSDGPEFCEEKNCIFIGMATEDLDVAELVETIVSIGRDIEESGKLFENMTEVVRRGIQEAEQQLQKANEEKLMEEGVLRQIPLVGSVLNWFSPVQASVKGRTFNLAEGCLDSTEPVYSVKAQMIKEASLDSPKSVTKRFPGQKLFRRHGAGSDSVSDTSSVSQLEESFRETAEVPQEHHVHIVAEMALSDQRVPEGQETESVDTLR
;
A
#
# COMPACT_ATOMS: atom_id res chain seq x y z
N MET A 1 -27.81 -6.65 -38.10
CA MET A 1 -27.07 -6.93 -36.85
C MET A 1 -27.17 -8.42 -36.61
N ASP A 2 -26.05 -9.09 -36.39
CA ASP A 2 -26.00 -10.52 -36.04
C ASP A 2 -26.68 -10.71 -34.66
N PRO A 3 -27.73 -11.54 -34.51
CA PRO A 3 -28.49 -11.65 -33.26
C PRO A 3 -27.63 -12.08 -32.06
N THR A 4 -26.59 -12.88 -32.31
CA THR A 4 -25.59 -13.32 -31.32
C THR A 4 -24.79 -12.15 -30.75
N LEU A 5 -24.50 -11.13 -31.56
CA LEU A 5 -23.77 -9.94 -31.13
C LEU A 5 -24.62 -9.06 -30.21
N ALA A 6 -25.93 -9.00 -30.47
CA ALA A 6 -26.88 -8.28 -29.63
C ALA A 6 -27.08 -8.99 -28.28
N GLU A 7 -27.13 -10.32 -28.29
CA GLU A 7 -27.22 -11.15 -27.08
C GLU A 7 -25.93 -11.06 -26.23
N MET A 8 -24.75 -11.09 -26.86
CA MET A 8 -23.47 -10.84 -26.18
C MET A 8 -23.43 -9.45 -25.52
N GLY A 9 -23.91 -8.41 -26.21
CA GLY A 9 -23.98 -7.06 -25.68
C GLY A 9 -24.86 -6.96 -24.42
N ASN A 10 -25.99 -7.66 -24.42
CA ASN A 10 -26.87 -7.74 -23.25
C ASN A 10 -26.21 -8.49 -22.09
N HIS A 11 -25.60 -9.65 -22.34
CA HIS A 11 -24.91 -10.42 -21.31
C HIS A 11 -23.73 -9.66 -20.69
N LEU A 12 -22.94 -8.94 -21.50
CA LEU A 12 -21.86 -8.09 -21.00
C LEU A 12 -22.43 -6.97 -20.12
N SER A 13 -23.51 -6.30 -20.55
CA SER A 13 -24.16 -5.24 -19.78
C SER A 13 -24.70 -5.76 -18.44
N ASP A 14 -25.31 -6.93 -18.42
CA ASP A 14 -25.86 -7.53 -17.21
C ASP A 14 -24.74 -8.00 -16.26
N ALA A 15 -23.67 -8.60 -16.78
CA ALA A 15 -22.49 -8.96 -15.99
C ALA A 15 -21.82 -7.71 -15.38
N MET A 16 -21.68 -6.62 -16.14
CA MET A 16 -21.14 -5.35 -15.64
C MET A 16 -22.03 -4.76 -14.53
N LYS A 17 -23.36 -4.75 -14.69
CA LYS A 17 -24.28 -4.29 -13.64
C LYS A 17 -24.15 -5.10 -12.35
N ILE A 18 -23.99 -6.42 -12.45
CA ILE A 18 -23.81 -7.29 -11.27
C ILE A 18 -22.49 -6.95 -10.55
N LEU A 19 -21.40 -6.77 -11.31
CA LEU A 19 -20.09 -6.42 -10.75
C LEU A 19 -20.03 -4.98 -10.20
N GLU A 20 -20.77 -4.04 -10.79
CA GLU A 20 -20.86 -2.65 -10.33
C GLU A 20 -21.79 -2.47 -9.13
N SER A 21 -22.96 -3.12 -9.11
CA SER A 21 -23.93 -3.01 -8.00
C SER A 21 -23.41 -3.56 -6.67
N GLY A 22 -22.51 -4.55 -6.71
CA GLY A 22 -21.80 -5.04 -5.53
C GLY A 22 -20.92 -4.00 -4.81
N LYS A 23 -20.44 -2.96 -5.52
CA LYS A 23 -19.66 -1.86 -4.92
C LYS A 23 -20.52 -0.91 -4.08
N LEU A 24 -21.78 -0.70 -4.45
CA LEU A 24 -22.70 0.21 -3.76
C LEU A 24 -23.16 -0.34 -2.40
N GLU A 25 -23.35 -1.67 -2.28
CA GLU A 25 -23.71 -2.29 -1.00
C GLU A 25 -22.53 -2.33 -0.01
N SER A 26 -21.28 -2.33 -0.51
CA SER A 26 -20.08 -2.27 0.34
C SER A 26 -19.87 -0.91 1.02
N GLU A 27 -20.40 0.19 0.46
CA GLU A 27 -20.27 1.52 1.08
C GLU A 27 -21.30 1.78 2.19
N GLN A 28 -22.41 1.02 2.24
CA GLN A 28 -23.50 1.23 3.21
C GLN A 28 -23.50 0.26 4.41
N GLY A 29 -22.54 -0.66 4.52
CA GLY A 29 -22.49 -1.61 5.62
C GLY A 29 -21.09 -1.89 6.12
N LYS A 30 -20.59 -1.09 7.09
CA LYS A 30 -19.48 -1.49 7.96
C LYS A 30 -19.95 -2.55 8.97
N GLU A 31 -20.41 -3.69 8.49
CA GLU A 31 -20.42 -4.93 9.29
C GLU A 31 -19.36 -5.85 8.71
N ARG A 32 -18.34 -6.17 9.52
CA ARG A 32 -17.30 -7.16 9.22
C ARG A 32 -17.94 -8.49 8.82
N ARG A 33 -18.19 -8.73 7.53
CA ARG A 33 -18.50 -10.05 6.99
C ARG A 33 -17.23 -10.89 7.11
N LYS A 34 -17.16 -11.74 8.13
CA LYS A 34 -16.15 -12.81 8.21
C LYS A 34 -16.37 -13.72 7.01
N LEU A 35 -15.46 -13.65 6.03
CA LEU A 35 -15.42 -14.56 4.88
C LEU A 35 -15.45 -16.01 5.38
N SER A 36 -16.37 -16.80 4.83
CA SER A 36 -16.54 -18.21 5.17
C SER A 36 -15.73 -19.05 4.18
N TRP A 37 -15.23 -20.22 4.60
CA TRP A 37 -14.52 -21.19 3.74
C TRP A 37 -15.26 -21.59 2.44
N LYS A 38 -16.54 -21.22 2.29
CA LYS A 38 -17.33 -21.38 1.07
C LYS A 38 -17.09 -20.33 -0.01
N ASP A 39 -16.35 -19.26 0.30
CA ASP A 39 -16.14 -18.11 -0.59
C ASP A 39 -14.90 -18.28 -1.50
N PHE A 40 -14.08 -19.30 -1.24
CA PHE A 40 -12.97 -19.70 -2.12
C PHE A 40 -13.42 -20.80 -3.08
N PRO A 41 -13.03 -20.74 -4.37
CA PRO A 41 -13.31 -21.83 -5.31
C PRO A 41 -12.66 -23.13 -4.79
N GLY A 42 -13.51 -24.10 -4.49
CA GLY A 42 -13.07 -25.47 -4.22
C GLY A 42 -12.53 -26.16 -5.48
N PRO A 43 -12.15 -27.44 -5.40
CA PRO A 43 -11.78 -28.21 -6.58
C PRO A 43 -12.91 -28.19 -7.62
N LEU A 44 -12.54 -28.24 -8.90
CA LEU A 44 -13.49 -28.24 -10.02
C LEU A 44 -14.54 -29.33 -9.80
N GLN A 45 -15.80 -28.92 -9.71
CA GLN A 45 -16.92 -29.82 -9.45
C GLN A 45 -17.25 -30.65 -10.70
N GLY A 46 -17.89 -31.81 -10.49
CA GLY A 46 -18.28 -32.70 -11.60
C GLY A 46 -19.40 -32.15 -12.48
N ASP A 47 -20.26 -31.29 -11.93
CA ASP A 47 -21.36 -30.62 -12.62
C ASP A 47 -21.05 -29.13 -12.87
N GLY A 48 -21.61 -28.57 -13.94
CA GLY A 48 -21.46 -27.15 -14.27
C GLY A 48 -22.22 -26.23 -13.31
N GLN A 49 -21.63 -25.08 -12.98
CA GLN A 49 -22.28 -24.04 -12.18
C GLN A 49 -23.03 -23.03 -13.05
N ASP A 50 -24.06 -22.40 -12.49
CA ASP A 50 -24.77 -21.33 -13.17
C ASP A 50 -23.92 -20.04 -13.24
N VAL A 51 -24.20 -19.20 -14.25
CA VAL A 51 -23.44 -17.97 -14.51
C VAL A 51 -23.47 -17.01 -13.32
N VAL A 52 -24.58 -16.94 -12.58
CA VAL A 52 -24.73 -16.02 -11.45
C VAL A 52 -23.82 -16.46 -10.29
N SER A 53 -23.79 -17.75 -9.98
CA SER A 53 -22.87 -18.33 -8.97
C SER A 53 -21.40 -18.10 -9.34
N ILE A 54 -21.04 -18.24 -10.62
CA ILE A 54 -19.66 -17.97 -11.08
C ILE A 54 -19.31 -16.49 -10.92
N LEU A 55 -20.21 -15.58 -11.30
CA LEU A 55 -19.99 -14.13 -11.14
C LEU A 55 -19.87 -13.72 -9.67
N GLN A 56 -20.67 -14.33 -8.77
CA GLN A 56 -20.56 -14.12 -7.33
C GLN A 56 -19.21 -14.61 -6.77
N LEU A 57 -18.72 -15.75 -7.26
CA LEU A 57 -17.41 -16.25 -6.87
C LEU A 57 -16.27 -15.33 -7.34
N VAL A 58 -16.34 -14.82 -8.57
CA VAL A 58 -15.41 -13.80 -9.07
C VAL A 58 -15.48 -12.54 -8.21
N GLN A 59 -16.69 -12.10 -7.84
CA GLN A 59 -16.86 -10.95 -6.93
C GLN A 59 -16.21 -11.20 -5.57
N ASN A 60 -16.41 -12.37 -4.97
CA ASN A 60 -15.78 -12.72 -3.70
C ASN A 60 -14.25 -12.76 -3.81
N LEU A 61 -13.70 -13.30 -4.91
CA LEU A 61 -12.26 -13.29 -5.17
C LEU A 61 -11.69 -11.88 -5.37
N MET A 62 -12.47 -10.95 -5.91
CA MET A 62 -12.05 -9.56 -6.05
C MET A 62 -12.04 -8.78 -4.73
N HIS A 63 -12.82 -9.22 -3.72
CA HIS A 63 -12.98 -8.51 -2.44
C HIS A 63 -12.42 -9.28 -1.23
N GLY A 64 -11.88 -10.49 -1.44
CA GLY A 64 -11.29 -11.32 -0.41
C GLY A 64 -9.83 -10.92 -0.15
N ASP A 65 -9.56 -10.55 1.11
CA ASP A 65 -8.24 -10.37 1.75
C ASP A 65 -7.58 -8.96 1.82
N ASP A 66 -8.21 -7.89 1.33
CA ASP A 66 -7.61 -6.53 1.45
C ASP A 66 -7.93 -5.83 2.80
N ASP A 67 -7.48 -6.42 3.92
CA ASP A 67 -7.34 -5.69 5.20
C ASP A 67 -5.88 -5.28 5.49
N GLN A 68 -4.90 -5.70 4.69
CA GLN A 68 -3.49 -5.37 4.89
C GLN A 68 -2.72 -5.28 3.56
N GLN A 69 -2.87 -4.18 2.83
CA GLN A 69 -1.86 -3.48 2.01
C GLN A 69 -2.54 -2.65 0.92
N GLY A 70 -2.30 -1.34 0.96
CA GLY A 70 -2.47 -0.35 -0.11
C GLY A 70 -3.64 -0.56 -1.07
N HIS A 71 -4.71 0.21 -0.88
CA HIS A 71 -5.82 0.36 -1.82
C HIS A 71 -5.36 0.55 -3.29
N ARG A 72 -5.09 -0.52 -4.02
CA ARG A 72 -5.24 -0.53 -5.48
C ARG A 72 -6.73 -0.69 -5.75
N ARG A 73 -7.46 0.37 -5.42
CA ARG A 73 -8.86 0.56 -5.77
C ARG A 73 -8.98 0.18 -7.25
N MET A 74 -9.87 -0.75 -7.56
CA MET A 74 -10.24 -1.09 -8.94
C MET A 74 -10.41 0.22 -9.71
N GLN A 75 -9.47 0.52 -10.60
CA GLN A 75 -9.44 1.78 -11.34
C GLN A 75 -10.83 1.96 -11.95
N TYR A 76 -11.42 3.14 -11.75
CA TYR A 76 -12.72 3.42 -12.35
C TYR A 76 -12.53 3.29 -13.85
N VAL A 77 -13.09 2.23 -14.43
CA VAL A 77 -13.09 2.05 -15.87
C VAL A 77 -14.06 3.11 -16.37
N GLY A 78 -13.55 4.32 -16.63
CA GLY A 78 -14.36 5.37 -17.24
C GLY A 78 -14.96 4.86 -18.55
N GLU A 79 -15.92 5.58 -19.13
CA GLU A 79 -16.59 5.19 -20.39
C GLU A 79 -15.61 4.79 -21.51
N GLN A 80 -14.39 5.31 -21.46
CA GLN A 80 -13.27 5.01 -22.35
C GLN A 80 -12.74 3.58 -22.21
N GLY A 81 -12.62 3.09 -20.98
CA GLY A 81 -12.17 1.74 -20.72
C GLY A 81 -13.21 0.69 -21.10
N HIS A 82 -14.49 1.06 -21.16
CA HIS A 82 -15.53 0.21 -21.75
C HIS A 82 -15.23 -0.12 -23.21
N MET A 83 -14.64 0.81 -23.98
CA MET A 83 -14.27 0.54 -25.38
C MET A 83 -13.14 -0.48 -25.49
N ALA A 84 -12.15 -0.43 -24.59
CA ALA A 84 -11.08 -1.44 -24.53
C ALA A 84 -11.64 -2.82 -24.16
N LEU A 85 -12.53 -2.90 -23.15
CA LEU A 85 -13.22 -4.13 -22.74
C LEU A 85 -14.09 -4.72 -23.86
N LEU A 86 -14.86 -3.86 -24.54
CA LEU A 86 -15.63 -4.25 -25.72
C LEU A 86 -14.71 -4.77 -26.83
N GLY A 87 -13.56 -4.14 -27.02
CA GLY A 87 -12.59 -4.59 -28.01
C GLY A 87 -12.01 -5.97 -27.72
N HIS A 88 -11.74 -6.30 -26.46
CA HIS A 88 -11.32 -7.65 -26.06
C HIS A 88 -12.43 -8.68 -26.27
N SER A 89 -13.66 -8.35 -25.88
CA SER A 89 -14.83 -9.21 -26.08
C SER A 89 -15.08 -9.47 -27.57
N LEU A 90 -14.98 -8.43 -28.39
CA LEU A 90 -15.09 -8.52 -29.85
C LEU A 90 -13.93 -9.29 -30.46
N ALA A 91 -12.70 -9.15 -29.95
CA ALA A 91 -11.55 -9.92 -30.43
C ALA A 91 -11.78 -11.43 -30.23
N ALA A 92 -12.29 -11.82 -29.06
CA ALA A 92 -12.66 -13.22 -28.79
C ALA A 92 -13.75 -13.71 -29.77
N TYR A 93 -14.80 -12.93 -30.00
CA TYR A 93 -15.85 -13.30 -30.97
C TYR A 93 -15.33 -13.40 -32.41
N ILE A 94 -14.57 -12.40 -32.86
CA ILE A 94 -14.01 -12.30 -34.22
C ILE A 94 -13.01 -13.45 -34.49
N SER A 95 -12.36 -13.99 -33.45
CA SER A 95 -11.43 -15.12 -33.59
C SER A 95 -12.10 -16.39 -34.16
N VAL A 96 -13.42 -16.52 -34.02
CA VAL A 96 -14.21 -17.67 -34.52
C VAL A 96 -14.58 -17.52 -36.01
N LEU A 97 -14.37 -16.35 -36.61
CA LEU A 97 -14.72 -16.11 -38.01
C LEU A 97 -13.85 -16.92 -38.99
N GLU A 98 -14.39 -17.14 -40.18
CA GLU A 98 -13.69 -17.78 -41.30
C GLU A 98 -12.34 -17.11 -41.59
N ARG A 99 -11.29 -17.92 -41.78
CA ARG A 99 -9.89 -17.50 -41.85
C ARG A 99 -9.61 -16.40 -42.89
N GLU A 100 -10.31 -16.40 -44.03
CA GLU A 100 -10.15 -15.37 -45.05
C GLU A 100 -10.74 -14.01 -44.64
N ARG A 101 -11.92 -14.02 -44.03
CA ARG A 101 -12.57 -12.80 -43.52
C ARG A 101 -11.76 -12.22 -42.38
N LEU A 102 -11.32 -13.09 -41.46
CA LEU A 102 -10.46 -12.72 -40.35
C LEU A 102 -9.15 -12.10 -40.84
N ARG A 103 -8.50 -12.69 -41.86
CA ARG A 103 -7.28 -12.12 -42.45
C ARG A 103 -7.53 -10.73 -43.06
N LYS A 104 -8.59 -10.56 -43.86
CA LYS A 104 -8.93 -9.26 -44.45
C LYS A 104 -9.20 -8.20 -43.39
N LEU A 105 -9.96 -8.54 -42.36
CA LEU A 105 -10.30 -7.64 -41.26
C LEU A 105 -9.06 -7.24 -40.45
N THR A 106 -8.28 -8.21 -39.98
CA THR A 106 -7.08 -7.98 -39.17
C THR A 106 -6.02 -7.18 -39.90
N THR A 107 -5.81 -7.44 -41.21
CA THR A 107 -4.86 -6.63 -42.00
C THR A 107 -5.26 -5.17 -42.12
N ARG A 108 -6.56 -4.87 -42.23
CA ARG A 108 -7.07 -3.48 -42.29
C ARG A 108 -6.90 -2.80 -40.94
N ILE A 109 -7.37 -3.42 -39.86
CA ILE A 109 -7.22 -2.91 -38.49
C ILE A 109 -5.75 -2.61 -38.21
N LEU A 110 -4.86 -3.58 -38.45
CA LEU A 110 -3.44 -3.43 -38.20
C LEU A 110 -2.82 -2.29 -39.03
N SER A 111 -3.17 -2.20 -40.32
CA SER A 111 -2.69 -1.14 -41.21
C SER A 111 -3.16 0.25 -40.75
N ASP A 112 -4.43 0.38 -40.38
CA ASP A 112 -5.01 1.64 -39.92
C ASP A 112 -4.39 2.07 -38.58
N THR A 113 -4.33 1.17 -37.60
CA THR A 113 -3.73 1.47 -36.28
C THR A 113 -2.26 1.87 -36.44
N THR A 114 -1.50 1.16 -37.27
CA THR A 114 -0.09 1.46 -37.51
C THR A 114 0.06 2.84 -38.16
N LEU A 115 -0.74 3.14 -39.18
CA LEU A 115 -0.73 4.44 -39.84
C LEU A 115 -1.08 5.58 -38.87
N TRP A 116 -2.08 5.39 -38.02
CA TRP A 116 -2.48 6.40 -37.04
C TRP A 116 -1.39 6.65 -36.01
N LEU A 117 -0.79 5.59 -35.45
CA LEU A 117 0.32 5.72 -34.49
C LEU A 117 1.55 6.38 -35.13
N CYS A 118 1.94 5.96 -36.33
CA CYS A 118 3.04 6.60 -37.07
C CYS A 118 2.79 8.10 -37.28
N ARG A 119 1.56 8.50 -37.61
CA ARG A 119 1.20 9.93 -37.78
C ARG A 119 1.16 10.69 -36.46
N LEU A 120 0.55 10.12 -35.42
CA LEU A 120 0.43 10.74 -34.10
C LEU A 120 1.80 11.01 -33.47
N PHE A 121 2.71 10.03 -33.56
CA PHE A 121 4.05 10.10 -32.96
C PHE A 121 5.13 10.60 -33.93
N ARG A 122 4.75 11.10 -35.12
CA ARG A 122 5.66 11.64 -36.14
C ARG A 122 6.76 10.65 -36.56
N TYR A 123 6.42 9.36 -36.54
CA TYR A 123 7.34 8.28 -36.88
C TYR A 123 7.13 7.85 -38.32
N GLU A 124 7.91 8.44 -39.23
CA GLU A 124 7.80 8.19 -40.66
C GLU A 124 8.28 6.77 -41.05
N ASN A 125 7.58 6.15 -42.00
CA ASN A 125 7.90 4.84 -42.58
C ASN A 125 8.10 3.70 -41.55
N GLY A 126 7.36 3.73 -40.45
CA GLY A 126 7.41 2.69 -39.42
C GLY A 126 6.46 1.53 -39.67
N SER A 127 6.86 0.35 -39.17
CA SER A 127 5.98 -0.79 -38.90
C SER A 127 5.70 -0.87 -37.40
N ALA A 128 4.60 -1.51 -37.01
CA ALA A 128 4.21 -1.67 -35.61
C ALA A 128 4.13 -3.15 -35.20
N TYR A 129 4.66 -3.45 -34.03
CA TYR A 129 4.47 -4.71 -33.31
C TYR A 129 3.66 -4.46 -32.03
N TYR A 130 2.62 -5.26 -31.80
CA TYR A 130 1.70 -5.12 -30.67
C TYR A 130 1.95 -6.27 -29.69
N HIS A 131 2.22 -5.92 -28.44
CA HIS A 131 2.59 -6.87 -27.39
C HIS A 131 1.86 -6.55 -26.09
N GLU A 132 1.62 -7.58 -25.28
CA GLU A 132 0.96 -7.43 -23.98
C GLU A 132 1.97 -7.06 -22.89
N ASP A 133 3.18 -7.62 -22.95
CA ASP A 133 4.29 -7.27 -22.06
C ASP A 133 5.24 -6.31 -22.78
N ASP A 134 5.40 -5.12 -22.21
CA ASP A 134 6.24 -4.01 -22.65
C ASP A 134 7.66 -4.43 -23.06
N ARG A 135 8.18 -5.50 -22.46
CA ARG A 135 9.54 -6.01 -22.66
C ARG A 135 9.66 -6.88 -23.91
N GLU A 136 8.55 -7.51 -24.34
CA GLU A 136 8.55 -8.42 -25.49
C GLU A 136 8.95 -7.68 -26.77
N GLY A 137 8.45 -6.46 -26.97
CA GLY A 137 8.80 -5.63 -28.12
C GLY A 137 10.31 -5.46 -28.29
N LEU A 138 11.03 -5.16 -27.20
CA LEU A 138 12.48 -5.02 -27.20
C LEU A 138 13.20 -6.34 -27.47
N VAL A 139 12.72 -7.46 -26.91
CA VAL A 139 13.28 -8.80 -27.23
C VAL A 139 13.22 -9.06 -28.74
N LYS A 140 12.09 -8.74 -29.39
CA LYS A 140 11.95 -8.92 -30.86
C LYS A 140 12.85 -7.95 -31.64
N MET A 141 13.03 -6.70 -31.16
CA MET A 141 13.99 -5.75 -31.74
C MET A 141 15.42 -6.28 -31.65
N CYS A 142 15.83 -6.85 -30.50
CA CYS A 142 17.13 -7.48 -30.37
C CYS A 142 17.30 -8.66 -31.33
N ARG A 143 16.27 -9.49 -31.50
CA ARG A 143 16.30 -10.59 -32.50
C ARG A 143 16.43 -10.06 -33.92
N LEU A 144 15.74 -8.97 -34.25
CA LEU A 144 15.86 -8.31 -35.55
C LEU A 144 17.28 -7.77 -35.78
N ALA A 145 17.87 -7.13 -34.77
CA ALA A 145 19.24 -6.65 -34.82
C ALA A 145 20.23 -7.81 -35.02
N ILE A 146 20.07 -8.91 -34.28
CA ILE A 146 20.91 -10.12 -34.46
C ILE A 146 20.77 -10.66 -35.89
N ASN A 147 19.55 -10.85 -36.38
CA ASN A 147 19.29 -11.36 -37.73
C ASN A 147 19.83 -10.43 -38.84
N THR A 148 19.94 -9.13 -38.55
CA THR A 148 20.45 -8.13 -39.51
C THR A 148 21.99 -8.09 -39.51
N HIS A 149 22.63 -8.26 -38.36
CA HIS A 149 24.09 -8.15 -38.22
C HIS A 149 24.84 -9.48 -38.38
N TYR A 150 24.19 -10.60 -38.08
CA TYR A 150 24.75 -11.94 -38.20
C TYR A 150 24.09 -12.66 -39.39
N GLU A 151 24.76 -12.57 -40.54
CA GLU A 151 24.43 -13.40 -41.70
C GLU A 151 24.43 -14.88 -41.29
N ASP A 152 23.50 -15.68 -41.82
CA ASP A 152 23.33 -17.10 -41.49
C ASP A 152 22.93 -17.44 -40.04
N TYR A 153 22.56 -16.46 -39.20
CA TYR A 153 22.03 -16.76 -37.86
C TYR A 153 20.79 -17.67 -37.89
N ALA A 154 19.95 -17.55 -38.92
CA ALA A 154 18.77 -18.40 -39.09
C ALA A 154 19.10 -19.89 -39.31
N THR A 155 20.30 -20.22 -39.80
CA THR A 155 20.72 -21.60 -40.11
C THR A 155 21.69 -22.16 -39.08
N GLU A 156 22.70 -21.39 -38.66
CA GLU A 156 23.74 -21.83 -37.71
C GLU A 156 23.39 -21.55 -36.24
N GLY A 157 22.44 -20.65 -36.01
CA GLY A 157 21.94 -20.30 -34.68
C GLY A 157 23.02 -19.74 -33.76
N PHE A 158 23.02 -20.21 -32.51
CA PHE A 158 23.85 -19.65 -31.43
C PHE A 158 25.36 -19.75 -31.70
N THR A 159 25.82 -20.74 -32.45
CA THR A 159 27.26 -20.98 -32.70
C THR A 159 27.93 -19.76 -33.33
N LEU A 160 27.21 -19.01 -34.18
CA LEU A 160 27.72 -17.85 -34.90
C LEU A 160 28.04 -16.67 -33.96
N LEU A 161 27.33 -16.56 -32.83
CA LEU A 161 27.55 -15.54 -31.80
C LEU A 161 28.88 -15.72 -31.05
N SER A 162 29.48 -16.92 -31.08
CA SER A 162 30.78 -17.18 -30.46
C SER A 162 31.95 -16.52 -31.21
N SER A 163 31.77 -16.27 -32.52
CA SER A 163 32.80 -15.64 -33.35
C SER A 163 32.99 -14.16 -33.02
N LYS A 164 31.87 -13.45 -32.80
CA LYS A 164 31.81 -12.06 -32.37
C LYS A 164 30.71 -11.95 -31.33
N HIS A 165 31.09 -11.74 -30.07
CA HIS A 165 30.14 -11.66 -28.98
C HIS A 165 29.31 -10.37 -29.11
N PRO A 166 27.97 -10.44 -29.16
CA PRO A 166 27.14 -9.25 -29.22
C PRO A 166 27.15 -8.53 -27.87
N VAL A 167 27.10 -7.20 -27.91
CA VAL A 167 27.00 -6.33 -26.73
C VAL A 167 25.76 -5.45 -26.85
N ILE A 168 24.90 -5.50 -25.83
CA ILE A 168 23.72 -4.66 -25.66
C ILE A 168 24.05 -3.63 -24.59
N TYR A 169 23.92 -2.35 -24.93
CA TYR A 169 24.17 -1.23 -24.04
C TYR A 169 22.83 -0.73 -23.49
N GLN A 170 22.76 -0.56 -22.17
CA GLN A 170 21.61 0.05 -21.51
C GLN A 170 22.07 1.12 -20.52
N SER A 171 21.27 2.16 -20.33
CA SER A 171 21.52 3.15 -19.27
C SER A 171 21.33 2.51 -17.87
N ALA A 172 22.09 2.98 -16.89
CA ALA A 172 21.90 2.61 -15.48
C ALA A 172 20.50 2.98 -14.98
N ALA A 173 19.93 4.10 -15.45
CA ALA A 173 18.57 4.54 -15.10
C ALA A 173 17.43 3.81 -15.85
N CYS A 174 17.72 2.66 -16.49
CA CYS A 174 16.72 1.84 -17.17
C CYS A 174 15.90 1.01 -16.18
N ARG A 175 14.85 0.33 -16.67
CA ARG A 175 13.97 -0.49 -15.83
C ARG A 175 14.76 -1.62 -15.14
N PRO A 176 14.60 -1.80 -13.81
CA PRO A 176 15.27 -2.89 -13.10
C PRO A 176 14.98 -4.26 -13.71
N GLY A 177 16.01 -5.08 -13.87
CA GLY A 177 15.89 -6.43 -14.43
C GLY A 177 15.64 -6.52 -15.94
N LEU A 178 15.54 -5.39 -16.68
CA LEU A 178 15.32 -5.42 -18.14
C LEU A 178 16.45 -6.17 -18.85
N GLY A 179 17.71 -5.78 -18.62
CA GLY A 179 18.86 -6.43 -19.25
C GLY A 179 18.97 -7.92 -18.93
N GLN A 180 18.68 -8.33 -17.69
CA GLN A 180 18.67 -9.74 -17.30
C GLN A 180 17.58 -10.53 -18.04
N HIS A 181 16.38 -9.94 -18.16
CA HIS A 181 15.28 -10.52 -18.92
C HIS A 181 15.64 -10.66 -20.41
N LEU A 182 16.23 -9.63 -21.03
CA LEU A 182 16.69 -9.68 -22.43
C LEU A 182 17.70 -10.81 -22.65
N CYS A 183 18.73 -10.90 -21.80
CA CYS A 183 19.71 -11.97 -21.86
C CYS A 183 19.05 -13.35 -21.74
N SER A 184 18.13 -13.54 -20.79
CA SER A 184 17.41 -14.80 -20.60
C SER A 184 16.53 -15.17 -21.79
N GLN A 185 15.83 -14.22 -22.42
CA GLN A 185 14.91 -14.47 -23.55
C GLN A 185 15.64 -14.67 -24.89
N LEU A 186 16.85 -14.14 -25.01
CA LEU A 186 17.70 -14.28 -26.19
C LEU A 186 18.69 -15.44 -26.07
N GLY A 187 18.85 -16.03 -24.88
CA GLY A 187 19.88 -17.03 -24.59
C GLY A 187 21.30 -16.45 -24.60
N LEU A 188 21.44 -15.15 -24.33
CA LEU A 188 22.74 -14.47 -24.28
C LEU A 188 23.29 -14.48 -22.84
N PRO A 189 24.61 -14.61 -22.65
CA PRO A 189 25.21 -14.48 -21.33
C PRO A 189 25.07 -13.04 -20.80
N LEU A 190 25.08 -12.87 -19.48
CA LEU A 190 25.06 -11.54 -18.86
C LEU A 190 26.29 -10.68 -19.24
N SER A 191 27.39 -11.32 -19.66
CA SER A 191 28.57 -10.62 -20.20
C SER A 191 28.31 -9.88 -21.52
N SER A 192 27.20 -10.17 -22.20
CA SER A 192 26.73 -9.43 -23.38
C SER A 192 25.99 -8.15 -23.00
N LEU A 193 25.72 -7.90 -21.72
CA LEU A 193 25.09 -6.67 -21.26
C LEU A 193 26.17 -5.70 -20.76
N CYS A 194 26.11 -4.46 -21.26
CA CYS A 194 26.94 -3.36 -20.79
C CYS A 194 26.02 -2.29 -20.18
N ILE A 195 26.20 -2.02 -18.88
CA ILE A 195 25.48 -0.95 -18.19
C ILE A 195 26.31 0.32 -18.30
N VAL A 196 25.72 1.35 -18.88
CA VAL A 196 26.33 2.65 -19.09
C VAL A 196 25.97 3.54 -17.91
N PRO A 197 26.96 4.08 -17.16
CA PRO A 197 26.70 4.99 -16.07
C PRO A 197 25.98 6.26 -16.52
N CYS A 198 25.19 6.83 -15.60
CA CYS A 198 24.65 8.17 -15.77
C CYS A 198 25.73 9.23 -15.50
N ASN A 199 25.50 10.45 -15.97
CA ASN A 199 26.44 11.55 -15.88
C ASN A 199 26.50 12.12 -14.47
N THR A 200 27.69 12.12 -13.86
CA THR A 200 27.92 12.53 -12.47
C THR A 200 28.51 13.94 -12.31
N MET A 201 28.94 14.59 -13.40
CA MET A 201 29.78 15.79 -13.32
C MET A 201 29.15 17.05 -13.93
N PHE A 202 28.40 16.95 -15.04
CA PHE A 202 27.81 18.11 -15.72
C PHE A 202 26.49 17.77 -16.42
N GLY A 203 25.36 18.12 -15.81
CA GLY A 203 24.01 17.87 -16.35
C GLY A 203 23.13 17.17 -15.32
N SER A 204 21.99 16.63 -15.75
CA SER A 204 21.12 15.86 -14.85
C SER A 204 21.74 14.50 -14.50
N LEU A 205 21.71 14.15 -13.21
CA LEU A 205 22.30 12.93 -12.64
C LEU A 205 21.76 11.63 -13.25
N HIS A 206 20.60 11.69 -13.91
CA HIS A 206 19.90 10.51 -14.45
C HIS A 206 19.96 10.37 -15.98
N GLN A 207 20.79 11.19 -16.65
CA GLN A 207 21.04 11.07 -18.09
C GLN A 207 22.27 10.20 -18.37
N MET A 208 22.19 9.35 -19.40
CA MET A 208 23.31 8.51 -19.83
C MET A 208 24.53 9.36 -20.26
N ASP A 209 25.72 8.97 -19.77
CA ASP A 209 26.97 9.64 -20.16
C ASP A 209 27.42 9.18 -21.55
N VAL A 210 27.25 10.08 -22.51
CA VAL A 210 27.62 9.89 -23.92
C VAL A 210 29.14 9.67 -24.10
N ALA A 211 29.98 10.34 -23.31
CA ALA A 211 31.43 10.25 -23.45
C ALA A 211 31.95 8.90 -22.91
N LEU A 212 31.40 8.44 -21.77
CA LEU A 212 31.69 7.11 -21.26
C LEU A 212 31.16 6.02 -22.19
N LEU A 213 29.98 6.20 -22.77
CA LEU A 213 29.44 5.28 -23.78
C LEU A 213 30.39 5.13 -24.98
N ASP A 214 30.86 6.24 -25.55
CA ASP A 214 31.80 6.21 -26.70
C ASP A 214 33.09 5.47 -26.35
N LYS A 215 33.60 5.64 -25.12
CA LYS A 215 34.77 4.91 -24.63
C LYS A 215 34.49 3.40 -24.52
N LEU A 216 33.39 3.01 -23.88
CA LEU A 216 33.00 1.61 -23.71
C LEU A 216 32.84 0.89 -25.06
N ILE A 217 32.19 1.55 -26.03
CA ILE A 217 32.02 1.01 -27.38
C ILE A 217 33.37 0.77 -28.08
N ARG A 218 34.33 1.69 -27.91
CA ARG A 218 35.68 1.54 -28.48
C ARG A 218 36.42 0.38 -27.85
N ASP A 219 36.42 0.29 -26.52
CA ASP A 219 37.11 -0.77 -25.78
C ASP A 219 36.54 -2.16 -26.14
N ASP A 220 35.21 -2.28 -26.28
CA ASP A 220 34.55 -3.52 -26.70
C ASP A 220 34.85 -3.89 -28.15
N ARG A 221 34.94 -2.91 -29.05
CA ARG A 221 35.33 -3.13 -30.45
C ARG A 221 36.79 -3.56 -30.57
N GLU A 222 37.69 -2.97 -29.78
CA GLU A 222 39.09 -3.38 -29.70
C GLU A 222 39.25 -4.80 -29.14
N SER A 223 38.35 -5.20 -28.24
CA SER A 223 38.25 -6.56 -27.69
C SER A 223 37.61 -7.58 -28.65
N GLY A 224 37.27 -7.19 -29.89
CA GLY A 224 36.67 -8.06 -30.89
C GLY A 224 35.19 -8.38 -30.66
N LYS A 225 34.51 -7.66 -29.77
CA LYS A 225 33.06 -7.77 -29.57
C LYS A 225 32.31 -6.94 -30.62
N LEU A 226 31.02 -7.24 -30.80
CA LEU A 226 30.14 -6.51 -31.70
C LEU A 226 29.15 -5.66 -30.90
N PRO A 227 29.28 -4.32 -30.90
CA PRO A 227 28.25 -3.43 -30.43
C PRO A 227 26.97 -3.62 -31.26
N LEU A 228 25.92 -4.15 -30.64
CA LEU A 228 24.71 -4.58 -31.36
C LEU A 228 23.59 -3.53 -31.25
N LEU A 229 23.24 -3.17 -30.02
CA LEU A 229 22.04 -2.37 -29.74
C LEU A 229 22.28 -1.47 -28.53
N LEU A 230 21.79 -0.23 -28.61
CA LEU A 230 21.72 0.73 -27.51
C LEU A 230 20.26 0.97 -27.13
N ILE A 231 19.96 0.83 -25.85
CA ILE A 231 18.66 1.17 -25.24
C ILE A 231 18.82 2.54 -24.57
N ALA A 232 18.13 3.54 -25.11
CA ALA A 232 18.10 4.90 -24.58
C ALA A 232 16.72 5.23 -24.00
N ASN A 233 16.70 6.11 -23.01
CA ASN A 233 15.47 6.51 -22.33
C ASN A 233 15.01 7.89 -22.77
N ALA A 234 13.75 8.00 -23.19
CA ALA A 234 13.04 9.25 -23.39
C ALA A 234 11.98 9.40 -22.29
N GLY A 235 12.43 9.70 -21.08
CA GLY A 235 11.65 9.65 -19.86
C GLY A 235 11.94 8.35 -19.10
N THR A 236 12.97 8.38 -18.25
CA THR A 236 13.31 7.26 -17.36
C THR A 236 12.11 6.87 -16.49
N PRO A 237 11.92 5.57 -16.17
CA PRO A 237 10.75 5.11 -15.42
C PRO A 237 10.65 5.73 -14.02
N GLY A 238 11.79 5.97 -13.37
CA GLY A 238 11.83 6.60 -12.05
C GLY A 238 11.65 8.11 -12.14
N ALA A 239 12.59 8.79 -12.79
CA ALA A 239 12.72 10.24 -12.70
C ALA A 239 12.19 11.03 -13.91
N GLY A 240 11.86 10.35 -15.02
CA GLY A 240 11.34 11.00 -16.22
C GLY A 240 12.38 11.77 -17.03
N HIS A 241 13.67 11.50 -16.86
CA HIS A 241 14.74 12.18 -17.63
C HIS A 241 14.83 11.68 -19.06
N THR A 242 15.09 12.60 -20.00
CA THR A 242 15.33 12.27 -21.40
C THR A 242 16.84 12.25 -21.67
N ASP A 243 17.36 11.14 -22.20
CA ASP A 243 18.74 11.06 -22.68
C ASP A 243 18.98 12.00 -23.86
N LYS A 244 20.25 12.31 -24.15
CA LYS A 244 20.65 13.17 -25.30
C LYS A 244 20.51 12.42 -26.63
N LEU A 245 19.28 12.08 -27.02
CA LEU A 245 18.94 11.18 -28.13
C LEU A 245 19.59 11.57 -29.47
N SER A 246 19.66 12.86 -29.81
CA SER A 246 20.32 13.33 -31.03
C SER A 246 21.77 12.87 -31.12
N ARG A 247 22.50 13.01 -30.01
CA ARG A 247 23.92 12.65 -29.94
C ARG A 247 24.12 11.14 -29.89
N LEU A 248 23.22 10.42 -29.22
CA LEU A 248 23.23 8.96 -29.21
C LEU A 248 22.94 8.37 -30.58
N LYS A 249 22.04 8.99 -31.36
CA LYS A 249 21.78 8.56 -32.74
C LYS A 249 23.01 8.73 -33.63
N GLU A 250 23.74 9.85 -33.50
CA GLU A 250 25.00 10.05 -34.23
C GLU A 250 26.02 8.94 -33.90
N LEU A 251 26.19 8.59 -32.62
CA LEU A 251 27.07 7.48 -32.21
C LEU A 251 26.60 6.14 -32.78
N CYS A 252 25.30 5.83 -32.70
CA CYS A 252 24.76 4.59 -33.23
C CYS A 252 24.98 4.47 -34.75
N VAL A 253 24.84 5.56 -35.50
CA VAL A 253 25.16 5.60 -36.94
C VAL A 253 26.66 5.39 -37.18
N GLN A 254 27.54 6.01 -36.38
CA GLN A 254 28.99 5.88 -36.51
C GLN A 254 29.48 4.44 -36.27
N TYR A 255 28.90 3.75 -35.29
CA TYR A 255 29.28 2.39 -34.91
C TYR A 255 28.42 1.30 -35.55
N ASN A 256 27.46 1.69 -36.41
CA ASN A 256 26.47 0.79 -37.02
C ASN A 256 25.73 -0.06 -35.97
N MET A 257 25.18 0.61 -34.96
CA MET A 257 24.42 0.02 -33.87
C MET A 257 22.94 0.37 -34.00
N TRP A 258 22.08 -0.53 -33.53
CA TRP A 258 20.65 -0.27 -33.45
C TRP A 258 20.31 0.65 -32.27
N LEU A 259 19.52 1.70 -32.48
CA LEU A 259 19.03 2.57 -31.40
C LEU A 259 17.55 2.29 -31.09
N HIS A 260 17.29 1.79 -29.89
CA HIS A 260 15.95 1.65 -29.32
C HIS A 260 15.70 2.75 -28.29
N VAL A 261 14.51 3.38 -28.34
CA VAL A 261 14.11 4.39 -27.35
C VAL A 261 12.82 3.96 -26.64
N GLU A 262 12.85 3.97 -25.31
CA GLU A 262 11.67 3.74 -24.47
C GLU A 262 11.48 4.89 -23.47
N GLY A 263 10.24 5.12 -23.03
CA GLY A 263 9.98 6.07 -21.95
C GLY A 263 8.68 6.86 -22.10
N VAL A 264 8.27 7.47 -20.98
CA VAL A 264 6.98 8.18 -20.87
C VAL A 264 6.95 9.52 -21.62
N ASN A 265 8.11 10.16 -21.83
CA ASN A 265 8.18 11.45 -22.54
C ASN A 265 7.90 11.28 -24.04
N LEU A 266 7.95 10.05 -24.57
CA LEU A 266 7.53 9.76 -25.95
C LEU A 266 6.06 10.15 -26.21
N ALA A 267 5.20 10.15 -25.18
CA ALA A 267 3.83 10.65 -25.29
C ALA A 267 3.77 12.11 -25.77
N THR A 268 4.74 12.94 -25.38
CA THR A 268 4.78 14.35 -25.74
C THR A 268 4.96 14.60 -27.23
N LEU A 269 5.39 13.60 -28.02
CA LEU A 269 5.51 13.71 -29.50
C LEU A 269 4.18 14.07 -30.18
N VAL A 270 3.05 13.74 -29.55
CA VAL A 270 1.70 14.07 -30.04
C VAL A 270 1.41 15.57 -29.91
N LEU A 271 2.06 16.27 -28.98
CA LEU A 271 1.86 17.70 -28.77
C LEU A 271 2.43 18.52 -29.93
N GLY A 272 1.86 19.71 -30.17
CA GLY A 272 2.37 20.62 -31.21
C GLY A 272 3.79 21.11 -30.93
N GLN A 273 4.06 21.47 -29.67
CA GLN A 273 5.36 21.92 -29.18
C GLN A 273 6.04 20.81 -28.39
N VAL A 274 7.16 20.30 -28.90
CA VAL A 274 7.91 19.19 -28.31
C VAL A 274 9.36 19.63 -28.11
N SER A 275 9.98 19.18 -27.03
CA SER A 275 11.42 19.38 -26.82
C SER A 275 12.21 18.81 -28.01
N SER A 276 13.27 19.50 -28.40
CA SER A 276 14.17 19.06 -29.48
C SER A 276 14.81 17.71 -29.14
N THR A 277 15.07 17.44 -27.86
CA THR A 277 15.63 16.18 -27.36
C THR A 277 14.70 15.01 -27.64
N VAL A 278 13.41 15.13 -27.31
CA VAL A 278 12.41 14.08 -27.55
C VAL A 278 12.10 13.96 -29.04
N THR A 279 12.09 15.08 -29.79
CA THR A 279 11.86 15.05 -31.24
C THR A 279 12.89 14.18 -31.97
N ALA A 280 14.11 14.03 -31.44
CA ALA A 280 15.11 13.14 -32.01
C ALA A 280 14.74 11.65 -31.92
N ALA A 281 13.84 11.25 -31.00
CA ALA A 281 13.29 9.90 -30.95
C ALA A 281 12.61 9.48 -32.27
N THR A 282 12.03 10.45 -33.00
CA THR A 282 11.41 10.20 -34.31
C THR A 282 12.39 9.65 -35.34
N LYS A 283 13.70 9.88 -35.19
CA LYS A 283 14.76 9.39 -36.10
C LYS A 283 15.42 8.08 -35.65
N CYS A 284 14.99 7.51 -34.52
CA CYS A 284 15.56 6.29 -33.97
C CYS A 284 15.04 5.04 -34.70
N ASP A 285 15.77 3.92 -34.62
CA ASP A 285 15.47 2.71 -35.40
C ASP A 285 14.23 1.98 -34.87
N SER A 286 13.95 2.14 -33.57
CA SER A 286 12.71 1.68 -32.94
C SER A 286 12.35 2.49 -31.70
N ILE A 287 11.05 2.58 -31.40
CA ILE A 287 10.50 3.21 -30.20
C ILE A 287 9.41 2.34 -29.57
N THR A 288 9.36 2.25 -28.24
CA THR A 288 8.29 1.55 -27.51
C THR A 288 7.30 2.54 -26.91
N LEU A 289 6.03 2.39 -27.25
CA LEU A 289 4.91 3.21 -26.85
C LEU A 289 3.98 2.43 -25.91
N THR A 290 3.54 3.06 -24.82
CA THR A 290 2.62 2.48 -23.84
C THR A 290 1.31 3.28 -23.79
N PRO A 291 0.48 3.23 -24.85
CA PRO A 291 -0.72 4.05 -24.95
C PRO A 291 -1.77 3.75 -23.89
N GLY A 292 -1.76 2.53 -23.31
CA GLY A 292 -2.69 2.14 -22.25
C GLY A 292 -2.61 3.06 -21.04
N PRO A 293 -1.47 3.07 -20.33
CA PRO A 293 -1.23 4.02 -19.24
C PRO A 293 -1.43 5.49 -19.65
N TRP A 294 -0.94 5.91 -20.83
CA TRP A 294 -1.03 7.32 -21.28
C TRP A 294 -2.45 7.84 -21.48
N LEU A 295 -3.36 6.96 -21.90
CA LEU A 295 -4.73 7.32 -22.26
C LEU A 295 -5.76 6.84 -21.24
N GLY A 296 -5.32 6.14 -20.18
CA GLY A 296 -6.20 5.52 -19.19
C GLY A 296 -7.02 4.35 -19.76
N LEU A 297 -6.44 3.61 -20.71
CA LEU A 297 -7.10 2.47 -21.34
C LEU A 297 -6.65 1.16 -20.65
N PRO A 298 -7.58 0.38 -20.07
CA PRO A 298 -7.25 -0.86 -19.40
C PRO A 298 -6.90 -1.96 -20.41
N ALA A 299 -5.89 -2.77 -20.08
CA ALA A 299 -5.51 -3.98 -20.80
C ALA A 299 -5.29 -3.82 -22.32
N VAL A 300 -4.93 -2.62 -22.81
CA VAL A 300 -4.56 -2.46 -24.23
C VAL A 300 -3.08 -2.79 -24.43
N PRO A 301 -2.69 -3.30 -25.60
CA PRO A 301 -1.30 -3.68 -25.85
C PRO A 301 -0.37 -2.46 -25.89
N ALA A 302 0.86 -2.67 -25.45
CA ALA A 302 1.98 -1.80 -25.79
C ALA A 302 2.37 -1.99 -27.27
N VAL A 303 2.97 -0.95 -27.85
CA VAL A 303 3.29 -0.92 -29.29
C VAL A 303 4.73 -0.53 -29.49
N THR A 304 5.50 -1.38 -30.17
CA THR A 304 6.84 -1.02 -30.64
C THR A 304 6.78 -0.64 -32.11
N LEU A 305 7.10 0.63 -32.41
CA LEU A 305 7.29 1.09 -33.77
C LEU A 305 8.75 0.88 -34.17
N TYR A 306 9.00 0.40 -35.39
CA TYR A 306 10.34 0.11 -35.87
C TYR A 306 10.49 0.38 -37.37
N ARG A 307 11.73 0.59 -37.82
CA ARG A 307 12.09 0.74 -39.23
C ARG A 307 12.91 -0.42 -39.70
N HIS A 308 12.37 -1.17 -40.65
CA HIS A 308 13.12 -2.20 -41.36
C HIS A 308 12.49 -2.44 -42.72
N GLU A 309 13.31 -2.55 -43.76
CA GLU A 309 12.85 -2.70 -45.15
C GLU A 309 12.56 -4.17 -45.51
N ASP A 310 13.19 -5.13 -44.82
CA ASP A 310 13.07 -6.55 -45.14
C ASP A 310 11.97 -7.24 -44.32
N PRO A 311 10.84 -7.64 -44.96
CA PRO A 311 9.78 -8.37 -44.28
C PRO A 311 10.20 -9.79 -43.86
N ALA A 312 11.17 -10.42 -44.53
CA ALA A 312 11.63 -11.76 -44.18
C ALA A 312 12.38 -11.76 -42.84
N LEU A 313 13.25 -10.78 -42.62
CA LEU A 313 13.94 -10.60 -41.34
C LEU A 313 12.97 -10.21 -40.22
N SER A 314 11.96 -9.39 -40.54
CA SER A 314 10.87 -9.06 -39.60
C SER A 314 10.08 -10.31 -39.19
N LEU A 315 9.78 -11.22 -40.12
CA LEU A 315 9.15 -12.51 -39.83
C LEU A 315 10.05 -13.40 -38.98
N ALA A 316 11.34 -13.52 -39.33
CA ALA A 316 12.32 -14.31 -38.60
C ALA A 316 12.53 -13.82 -37.16
N ALA A 317 12.45 -12.50 -36.93
CA ALA A 317 12.49 -11.91 -35.59
C ALA A 317 11.20 -12.14 -34.77
N GLY A 318 10.12 -12.59 -35.43
CA GLY A 318 8.81 -12.78 -34.82
C GLY A 318 8.01 -11.49 -34.65
N LEU A 319 8.32 -10.45 -35.43
CA LEU A 319 7.59 -9.16 -35.43
C LEU A 319 6.33 -9.20 -36.28
N THR A 320 6.25 -10.17 -37.19
CA THR A 320 5.04 -10.42 -37.97
C THR A 320 4.58 -11.84 -37.70
N SER A 321 3.28 -12.01 -37.44
CA SER A 321 2.69 -13.33 -37.25
C SER A 321 2.02 -13.83 -38.53
N SER A 322 2.19 -15.12 -38.79
CA SER A 322 1.43 -15.86 -39.81
C SER A 322 0.00 -16.16 -39.34
N GLN A 323 -0.24 -16.17 -38.03
CA GLN A 323 -1.54 -16.42 -37.43
C GLN A 323 -2.37 -15.12 -37.40
N PRO A 324 -3.55 -15.09 -38.03
CA PRO A 324 -4.36 -13.87 -38.07
C PRO A 324 -4.98 -13.54 -36.70
N VAL A 325 -5.20 -14.53 -35.83
CA VAL A 325 -5.76 -14.32 -34.48
C VAL A 325 -4.84 -13.46 -33.61
N GLU A 326 -3.52 -13.66 -33.69
CA GLU A 326 -2.56 -12.83 -32.95
C GLU A 326 -2.60 -11.35 -33.35
N LYS A 327 -3.03 -11.05 -34.58
CA LYS A 327 -3.20 -9.66 -35.07
C LYS A 327 -4.42 -8.98 -34.48
N LEU A 328 -5.36 -9.72 -33.88
CA LEU A 328 -6.51 -9.13 -33.18
C LEU A 328 -6.12 -8.41 -31.89
N ARG A 329 -4.89 -8.59 -31.38
CA ARG A 329 -4.37 -7.81 -30.26
C ARG A 329 -4.46 -6.30 -30.48
N ALA A 330 -4.36 -5.84 -31.73
CA ALA A 330 -4.50 -4.42 -32.07
C ALA A 330 -5.95 -3.89 -32.00
N LEU A 331 -6.96 -4.76 -31.91
CA LEU A 331 -8.38 -4.37 -31.99
C LEU A 331 -8.85 -3.51 -30.79
N PRO A 332 -8.58 -3.87 -29.52
CA PRO A 332 -8.93 -3.02 -28.37
C PRO A 332 -8.36 -1.61 -28.49
N LEU A 333 -7.09 -1.50 -28.90
CA LEU A 333 -6.45 -0.22 -29.13
C LEU A 333 -7.08 0.53 -30.31
N TRP A 334 -7.33 -0.13 -31.44
CA TRP A 334 -7.96 0.47 -32.61
C TRP A 334 -9.33 1.08 -32.30
N LEU A 335 -10.20 0.35 -31.58
CA LEU A 335 -11.51 0.85 -31.15
C LEU A 335 -11.38 2.05 -30.22
N SER A 336 -10.46 1.97 -29.26
CA SER A 336 -10.23 3.05 -28.30
C SER A 336 -9.71 4.32 -28.98
N LEU A 337 -8.78 4.19 -29.95
CA LEU A 337 -8.27 5.32 -30.73
C LEU A 337 -9.36 5.95 -31.61
N GLN A 338 -10.27 5.14 -32.18
CA GLN A 338 -11.41 5.67 -32.93
C GLN A 338 -12.39 6.44 -32.04
N TYR A 339 -12.65 5.93 -30.83
CA TYR A 339 -13.56 6.57 -29.89
C TYR A 339 -12.99 7.88 -29.34
N LEU A 340 -11.71 7.91 -28.97
CA LEU A 340 -11.02 9.11 -28.50
C LEU A 340 -10.82 10.15 -29.60
N GLY A 341 -10.54 9.70 -30.83
CA GLY A 341 -10.13 10.56 -31.93
C GLY A 341 -8.79 11.25 -31.69
N HIS A 342 -8.32 11.99 -32.69
CA HIS A 342 -7.05 12.73 -32.60
C HIS A 342 -7.07 13.78 -31.49
N ASP A 343 -8.13 14.59 -31.44
CA ASP A 343 -8.25 15.70 -30.49
C ASP A 343 -8.35 15.20 -29.05
N GLY A 344 -9.06 14.09 -28.79
CA GLY A 344 -9.16 13.51 -27.45
C GLY A 344 -7.83 12.97 -26.92
N ILE A 345 -7.03 12.33 -27.79
CA ILE A 345 -5.67 11.89 -27.44
C ILE A 345 -4.80 13.10 -27.11
N LEU A 346 -4.81 14.12 -27.97
CA LEU A 346 -4.02 15.33 -27.80
C LEU A 346 -4.42 16.09 -26.52
N GLN A 347 -5.71 16.24 -26.25
CA GLN A 347 -6.21 16.91 -25.05
C GLN A 347 -5.77 16.21 -23.77
N ARG A 348 -5.78 14.87 -23.72
CA ARG A 348 -5.36 14.11 -22.53
C ARG A 348 -3.88 14.29 -22.23
N ILE A 349 -3.03 14.13 -23.24
CA ILE A 349 -1.58 14.30 -23.09
C ILE A 349 -1.28 15.76 -22.71
N LYS A 350 -1.96 16.72 -23.35
CA LYS A 350 -1.81 18.15 -23.03
C LYS A 350 -2.23 18.45 -21.59
N HIS A 351 -3.36 17.91 -21.16
CA HIS A 351 -3.86 18.09 -19.80
C HIS A 351 -2.88 17.51 -18.77
N ALA A 352 -2.36 16.29 -18.99
CA ALA A 352 -1.34 15.71 -18.12
C ALA A 352 -0.08 16.61 -18.03
N SER A 353 0.42 17.12 -19.16
CA SER A 353 1.55 18.06 -19.16
C SER A 353 1.24 19.38 -18.44
N GLN A 354 0.01 19.89 -18.53
CA GLN A 354 -0.41 21.12 -17.83
C GLN A 354 -0.44 20.91 -16.32
N LEU A 355 -0.97 19.78 -15.83
CA LEU A 355 -0.95 19.44 -14.40
C LEU A 355 0.48 19.35 -13.85
N SER A 356 1.39 18.72 -14.60
CA SER A 356 2.81 18.64 -14.24
C SER A 356 3.46 20.03 -14.17
N GLN A 357 3.18 20.91 -15.13
CA GLN A 357 3.70 22.28 -15.15
C GLN A 357 3.17 23.09 -13.96
N GLN A 358 1.87 22.99 -13.65
CA GLN A 358 1.27 23.67 -12.51
C GLN A 358 1.92 23.25 -11.20
N LEU A 359 2.09 21.94 -10.95
CA LEU A 359 2.77 21.48 -9.75
C LEU A 359 4.22 22.00 -9.69
N LEU A 360 4.96 21.89 -10.79
CA LEU A 360 6.36 22.33 -10.86
C LEU A 360 6.53 23.83 -10.55
N GLU A 361 5.63 24.68 -11.05
CA GLU A 361 5.64 26.12 -10.76
C GLU A 361 5.45 26.41 -9.28
N HIS A 362 4.56 25.69 -8.60
CA HIS A 362 4.35 25.83 -7.16
C HIS A 362 5.52 25.27 -6.35
N LEU A 363 6.07 24.13 -6.72
CA LEU A 363 7.23 23.54 -6.05
C LEU A 363 8.44 24.47 -6.08
N LYS A 364 8.65 25.21 -7.18
CA LYS A 364 9.73 26.21 -7.29
C LYS A 364 9.61 27.36 -6.28
N THR A 365 8.44 27.58 -5.68
CA THR A 365 8.25 28.60 -4.63
C THR A 365 8.68 28.09 -3.25
N LEU A 366 8.84 26.77 -3.08
CA LEU A 366 9.12 26.13 -1.80
C LEU A 366 10.63 25.84 -1.70
N ALA A 367 11.36 26.62 -0.90
CA ALA A 367 12.81 26.47 -0.74
C ALA A 367 13.23 25.11 -0.15
N SER A 368 12.39 24.52 0.71
CA SER A 368 12.65 23.23 1.35
C SER A 368 12.43 22.01 0.44
N ILE A 369 12.03 22.22 -0.82
CA ILE A 369 11.81 21.15 -1.79
C ILE A 369 12.78 21.29 -2.95
N LYS A 370 13.50 20.20 -3.22
CA LYS A 370 14.35 20.08 -4.39
C LYS A 370 13.66 19.24 -5.46
N THR A 371 13.60 19.76 -6.67
CA THR A 371 13.08 19.05 -7.86
C THR A 371 14.23 18.44 -8.64
N SER A 372 14.13 17.17 -9.04
CA SER A 372 15.18 16.45 -9.78
C SER A 372 15.21 16.79 -11.29
N VAL A 373 14.13 17.37 -11.81
CA VAL A 373 13.96 17.69 -13.24
C VAL A 373 13.90 19.21 -13.41
N GLU A 374 15.05 19.88 -13.36
CA GLU A 374 15.11 21.36 -13.43
C GLU A 374 14.93 21.91 -14.87
N ASP A 375 15.26 21.13 -15.92
CA ASP A 375 15.55 21.66 -17.27
C ASP A 375 14.61 21.23 -18.42
N GLU A 376 13.57 20.42 -18.17
CA GLU A 376 12.60 20.02 -19.22
C GLU A 376 11.23 20.66 -18.96
N LEU A 377 11.03 21.87 -19.48
CA LEU A 377 9.79 22.69 -19.37
C LEU A 377 8.47 21.94 -19.70
N ASN A 378 8.53 20.77 -20.33
CA ASN A 378 7.36 19.99 -20.77
C ASN A 378 7.38 18.52 -20.33
N SER A 379 8.19 18.14 -19.33
CA SER A 379 8.16 16.77 -18.81
C SER A 379 6.79 16.48 -18.17
N PRO A 380 6.09 15.40 -18.56
CA PRO A 380 4.87 14.95 -17.90
C PRO A 380 5.12 14.29 -16.53
N VAL A 381 6.38 14.19 -16.08
CA VAL A 381 6.75 13.61 -14.78
C VAL A 381 7.47 14.67 -13.95
N VAL A 382 7.00 14.85 -12.71
CA VAL A 382 7.62 15.71 -11.71
C VAL A 382 8.11 14.82 -10.58
N VAL A 383 9.40 14.90 -10.28
CA VAL A 383 10.00 14.22 -9.12
C VAL A 383 10.59 15.27 -8.20
N PHE A 384 10.23 15.18 -6.92
CA PHE A 384 10.65 16.12 -5.91
C PHE A 384 10.91 15.40 -4.58
N ARG A 385 11.73 16.04 -3.75
CA ARG A 385 12.05 15.56 -2.41
C ARG A 385 12.19 16.73 -1.45
N PHE A 386 11.89 16.48 -0.19
CA PHE A 386 12.24 17.37 0.90
C PHE A 386 13.76 17.38 1.08
N SER A 387 14.33 18.58 1.19
CA SER A 387 15.74 18.81 1.47
C SER A 387 15.92 20.01 2.37
N GLN A 388 16.86 19.92 3.31
CA GLN A 388 17.24 21.05 4.16
C GLN A 388 18.35 21.87 3.49
N ASP A 389 18.12 23.18 3.33
CA ASP A 389 19.15 24.12 2.90
C ASP A 389 20.22 24.29 4.00
N ASN A 390 21.23 23.41 3.99
CA ASN A 390 22.45 23.65 4.74
C ASN A 390 23.27 24.75 4.03
N SER A 391 22.92 26.00 4.30
CA SER A 391 23.78 27.16 4.04
C SER A 391 24.96 27.19 5.01
N ALA A 392 25.84 26.20 4.92
CA ALA A 392 27.22 26.28 5.39
C ALA A 392 28.09 25.31 4.58
N PRO A 393 28.99 25.79 3.70
CA PRO A 393 30.01 24.94 3.11
C PRO A 393 31.00 24.60 4.22
N SER A 394 30.84 23.44 4.88
CA SER A 394 31.87 22.92 5.76
C SER A 394 33.05 22.49 4.88
N SER A 395 34.16 23.20 5.11
CA SER A 395 35.45 23.01 4.48
C SER A 395 35.87 21.54 4.44
N GLY A 396 36.37 21.12 3.28
CA GLY A 396 36.72 19.74 2.96
C GLY A 396 37.44 18.97 4.06
N GLY A 397 36.85 17.82 4.40
CA GLY A 397 37.47 16.80 5.24
C GLY A 397 36.67 15.50 5.15
N SER A 398 37.08 14.60 4.24
CA SER A 398 36.75 13.16 4.22
C SER A 398 35.34 12.77 4.70
N VAL A 399 34.33 13.00 3.86
CA VAL A 399 32.90 12.86 4.20
C VAL A 399 32.29 11.62 3.53
N GLU A 400 32.56 10.42 4.06
CA GLU A 400 31.81 9.21 3.66
C GLU A 400 31.12 8.52 4.85
N GLY A 401 31.52 8.81 6.10
CA GLY A 401 30.95 8.16 7.29
C GLY A 401 29.80 8.90 8.00
N TYR A 402 29.73 10.24 7.89
CA TYR A 402 28.71 11.06 8.58
C TYR A 402 27.47 11.36 7.70
N LEU A 403 27.58 11.28 6.38
CA LEU A 403 26.48 11.59 5.44
C LEU A 403 25.47 10.45 5.26
N ALA A 404 25.86 9.19 5.53
CA ALA A 404 25.00 8.04 5.27
C ALA A 404 23.73 8.06 6.13
N GLY A 405 23.87 8.25 7.45
CA GLY A 405 22.73 8.27 8.37
C GLY A 405 21.77 9.45 8.18
N GLU A 406 22.27 10.63 7.77
CA GLU A 406 21.40 11.77 7.44
C GLU A 406 20.58 11.52 6.18
N ARG A 407 21.15 10.82 5.20
CA ARG A 407 20.45 10.44 3.96
C ARG A 407 19.32 9.46 4.24
N ASP A 408 19.55 8.46 5.08
CA ASP A 408 18.53 7.45 5.41
C ASP A 408 17.33 8.07 6.16
N ILE A 409 17.58 9.04 7.05
CA ILE A 409 16.53 9.79 7.75
C ILE A 409 15.72 10.65 6.78
N LEU A 410 16.39 11.35 5.86
CA LEU A 410 15.71 12.12 4.82
C LEU A 410 14.89 11.21 3.90
N ASP A 411 15.39 10.02 3.59
CA ASP A 411 14.67 9.03 2.80
C ASP A 411 13.42 8.50 3.52
N ALA A 412 13.50 8.25 4.83
CA ALA A 412 12.35 7.92 5.67
C ALA A 412 11.29 9.04 5.69
N LEU A 413 11.72 10.29 5.86
CA LEU A 413 10.86 11.48 5.83
C LEU A 413 10.18 11.66 4.47
N ASN A 414 10.90 11.45 3.37
CA ASN A 414 10.36 11.53 2.02
C ASN A 414 9.37 10.40 1.71
N ARG A 415 9.62 9.19 2.21
CA ARG A 415 8.68 8.06 2.12
C ARG A 415 7.38 8.40 2.84
N TRP A 416 7.48 8.86 4.10
CA TRP A 416 6.32 9.29 4.88
C TRP A 416 5.55 10.41 4.19
N LEU A 417 6.25 11.42 3.64
CA LEU A 417 5.63 12.52 2.89
C LEU A 417 4.83 11.99 1.70
N GLY A 418 5.41 11.13 0.86
CA GLY A 418 4.72 10.59 -0.31
C GLY A 418 3.52 9.71 0.05
N GLU A 419 3.63 8.88 1.09
CA GLU A 419 2.53 8.05 1.60
C GLU A 419 1.38 8.90 2.15
N GLN A 420 1.68 9.94 2.92
CA GLN A 420 0.68 10.87 3.45
C GLN A 420 -0.01 11.66 2.34
N LEU A 421 0.74 12.13 1.34
CA LEU A 421 0.15 12.83 0.19
C LEU A 421 -0.77 11.90 -0.61
N ALA A 422 -0.35 10.65 -0.85
CA ALA A 422 -1.18 9.66 -1.53
C ALA A 422 -2.45 9.29 -0.75
N GLN A 423 -2.39 9.28 0.59
CA GLN A 423 -3.53 9.00 1.45
C GLN A 423 -4.52 10.18 1.53
N GLN A 424 -4.00 11.41 1.66
CA GLN A 424 -4.84 12.62 1.83
C GLN A 424 -5.42 13.13 0.51
N VAL A 425 -4.68 12.99 -0.60
CA VAL A 425 -5.13 13.40 -1.94
C VAL A 425 -5.01 12.23 -2.91
N PRO A 426 -5.87 11.19 -2.79
CA PRO A 426 -5.76 9.97 -3.59
C PRO A 426 -5.99 10.22 -5.08
N LEU A 427 -6.73 11.27 -5.44
CA LEU A 427 -6.97 11.65 -6.84
C LEU A 427 -5.73 12.24 -7.52
N SER A 428 -4.71 12.67 -6.78
CA SER A 428 -3.45 13.18 -7.36
C SER A 428 -2.63 12.07 -8.04
N GLY A 429 -2.76 10.82 -7.57
CA GLY A 429 -1.97 9.70 -8.10
C GLY A 429 -0.46 9.85 -7.89
N VAL A 430 -0.05 10.50 -6.80
CA VAL A 430 1.34 10.56 -6.35
C VAL A 430 1.81 9.18 -5.89
N ASP A 431 3.06 8.82 -6.18
CA ASP A 431 3.71 7.65 -5.60
C ASP A 431 5.12 7.95 -5.10
N VAL A 432 5.71 6.96 -4.40
CA VAL A 432 7.07 7.02 -3.87
C VAL A 432 7.98 6.17 -4.76
N VAL A 433 9.13 6.73 -5.15
CA VAL A 433 10.13 6.06 -5.96
C VAL A 433 11.51 6.19 -5.32
N GLU A 434 12.28 5.11 -5.38
CA GLU A 434 13.68 5.07 -4.96
C GLU A 434 14.60 5.25 -6.18
N LEU A 435 15.50 6.22 -6.10
CA LEU A 435 16.50 6.54 -7.13
C LEU A 435 17.90 6.29 -6.56
N GLU A 436 18.77 5.59 -7.30
CA GLU A 436 20.11 5.16 -6.83
C GLU A 436 20.95 6.35 -6.31
N ASP A 437 20.99 7.46 -7.06
CA ASP A 437 21.80 8.62 -6.72
C ASP A 437 21.12 9.63 -5.78
N GLU A 438 19.78 9.68 -5.76
CA GLU A 438 19.02 10.72 -5.03
C GLU A 438 18.28 10.22 -3.78
N GLY A 439 18.12 8.91 -3.59
CA GLY A 439 17.39 8.33 -2.47
C GLY A 439 15.89 8.24 -2.75
N THR A 440 15.08 8.37 -1.69
CA THR A 440 13.62 8.28 -1.78
C THR A 440 13.02 9.61 -2.19
N CYS A 441 12.24 9.61 -3.27
CA CYS A 441 11.60 10.79 -3.83
C CYS A 441 10.10 10.57 -4.02
N VAL A 442 9.36 11.67 -4.05
CA VAL A 442 7.94 11.71 -4.38
C VAL A 442 7.79 11.97 -5.87
N ARG A 443 7.05 11.10 -6.56
CA ARG A 443 6.82 11.16 -8.01
C ARG A 443 5.36 11.48 -8.30
N PHE A 444 5.16 12.51 -9.10
CA PHE A 444 3.88 12.88 -9.69
C PHE A 444 3.92 12.65 -11.20
N SER A 445 3.18 11.65 -11.69
CA SER A 445 3.10 11.28 -13.11
C SER A 445 1.65 11.28 -13.59
N PRO A 446 1.05 12.47 -13.82
CA PRO A 446 -0.34 12.57 -14.26
C PRO A 446 -0.59 11.89 -15.61
N LEU A 447 0.45 11.70 -16.44
CA LEU A 447 0.31 10.94 -17.69
C LEU A 447 -0.04 9.47 -17.44
N MET A 448 0.38 8.89 -16.32
CA MET A 448 0.07 7.50 -15.94
C MET A 448 -1.23 7.38 -15.13
N THR A 449 -1.58 8.43 -14.38
CA THR A 449 -2.62 8.35 -13.35
C THR A 449 -3.86 9.19 -13.66
N ALA A 450 -3.72 10.37 -14.27
CA ALA A 450 -4.80 11.34 -14.37
C ALA A 450 -5.98 10.85 -15.22
N ALA A 451 -5.72 10.10 -16.29
CA ALA A 451 -6.79 9.56 -17.13
C ALA A 451 -7.62 8.49 -16.40
N ALA A 452 -7.01 7.75 -15.47
CA ALA A 452 -7.67 6.70 -14.69
C ALA A 452 -8.34 7.23 -13.42
N LEU A 453 -7.73 8.20 -12.75
CA LEU A 453 -8.23 8.80 -11.49
C LEU A 453 -9.16 10.00 -11.72
N GLY A 454 -9.13 10.59 -12.92
CA GLY A 454 -9.89 11.80 -13.22
C GLY A 454 -9.30 13.07 -12.60
N THR A 455 -8.01 13.07 -12.26
CA THR A 455 -7.29 14.19 -11.61
C THR A 455 -7.55 15.51 -12.32
N GLN A 456 -7.87 16.56 -11.57
CA GLN A 456 -8.09 17.91 -12.06
C GLN A 456 -7.07 18.90 -11.48
N GLU A 457 -7.07 20.15 -11.98
CA GLU A 457 -6.23 21.23 -11.46
C GLU A 457 -6.49 21.50 -9.95
N ASN A 458 -7.73 21.33 -9.50
CA ASN A 458 -8.09 21.48 -8.08
C ASN A 458 -7.41 20.44 -7.18
N ASP A 459 -7.19 19.23 -7.68
CA ASP A 459 -6.50 18.17 -6.91
C ASP A 459 -5.01 18.50 -6.77
N VAL A 460 -4.42 19.12 -7.80
CA VAL A 460 -3.04 19.63 -7.75
C VAL A 460 -2.94 20.79 -6.75
N ALA A 461 -3.93 21.70 -6.72
CA ALA A 461 -3.98 22.77 -5.72
C ALA A 461 -4.09 22.21 -4.29
N ALA A 462 -4.95 21.22 -4.07
CA ALA A 462 -5.07 20.54 -2.77
C ALA A 462 -3.77 19.81 -2.38
N LEU A 463 -3.08 19.19 -3.35
CA LEU A 463 -1.78 18.58 -3.12
C LEU A 463 -0.74 19.62 -2.65
N VAL A 464 -0.70 20.79 -3.28
CA VAL A 464 0.21 21.89 -2.90
C VAL A 464 -0.14 22.45 -1.52
N GLU A 465 -1.42 22.60 -1.19
CA GLU A 465 -1.88 23.04 0.14
C GLU A 465 -1.41 22.06 1.23
N LYS A 466 -1.64 20.76 1.02
CA LYS A 466 -1.20 19.70 1.95
C LYS A 466 0.31 19.60 2.07
N LEU A 467 1.04 19.79 0.98
CA LEU A 467 2.48 19.90 1.00
C LEU A 467 2.95 21.08 1.85
N GLY A 468 2.27 22.24 1.75
CA GLY A 468 2.53 23.42 2.59
C GLY A 468 2.28 23.19 4.07
N GLU A 469 1.30 22.37 4.45
CA GLU A 469 1.06 21.96 5.84
C GLU A 469 2.12 20.99 6.38
N MET A 470 2.61 20.07 5.53
CA MET A 470 3.55 19.02 5.95
C MET A 470 5.02 19.48 6.02
N ILE A 471 5.45 20.41 5.16
CA ILE A 471 6.85 20.90 5.15
C ILE A 471 7.29 21.46 6.52
N PRO A 472 6.50 22.28 7.23
CA PRO A 472 6.85 22.73 8.57
C PRO A 472 7.01 21.56 9.55
N VAL A 473 6.12 20.57 9.50
CA VAL A 473 6.16 19.37 10.36
C VAL A 473 7.46 18.58 10.11
N LEU A 474 7.83 18.37 8.84
CA LEU A 474 9.10 17.72 8.47
C LEU A 474 10.31 18.50 9.01
N SER A 475 10.31 19.83 8.82
CA SER A 475 11.40 20.71 9.26
C SER A 475 11.56 20.72 10.78
N CYS A 476 10.44 20.75 11.52
CA CYS A 476 10.42 20.70 12.97
C CYS A 476 10.88 19.36 13.50
N THR A 477 10.38 18.27 12.94
CA THR A 477 10.78 16.90 13.31
C THR A 477 12.28 16.71 13.16
N LEU A 478 12.87 17.18 12.05
CA LEU A 478 14.30 17.07 11.81
C LEU A 478 15.12 17.89 12.81
N ARG A 479 14.67 19.11 13.15
CA ARG A 479 15.30 19.95 14.18
C ARG A 479 15.22 19.32 15.57
N PHE A 480 14.04 18.87 15.98
CA PHE A 480 13.79 18.33 17.32
C PHE A 480 14.36 16.93 17.52
N ARG A 481 14.71 16.21 16.45
CA ARG A 481 15.31 14.87 16.55
C ARG A 481 16.62 14.88 17.33
N GLN A 482 17.47 15.88 17.11
CA GLN A 482 18.73 16.01 17.85
C GLN A 482 18.48 16.44 19.31
N ASP A 483 17.60 17.41 19.53
CA ASP A 483 17.21 17.86 20.87
C ASP A 483 16.60 16.70 21.69
N PHE A 484 15.77 15.88 21.06
CA PHE A 484 15.15 14.70 21.67
C PHE A 484 16.18 13.63 22.03
N LYS A 485 17.13 13.36 21.14
CA LYS A 485 18.25 12.44 21.41
C LYS A 485 19.04 12.89 22.64
N ASP A 486 19.37 14.18 22.71
CA ASP A 486 20.15 14.75 23.80
C ASP A 486 19.38 14.72 25.14
N GLU A 487 18.08 15.00 25.15
CA GLU A 487 17.22 14.92 26.34
C GLU A 487 17.01 13.48 26.83
N VAL A 488 16.81 12.51 25.93
CA VAL A 488 16.69 11.10 26.30
C VAL A 488 17.99 10.58 26.92
N LEU A 489 19.15 10.96 26.36
CA LEU A 489 20.46 10.55 26.89
C LEU A 489 20.77 11.14 28.27
N GLN A 490 20.13 12.25 28.66
CA GLN A 490 20.24 12.80 30.02
C GLN A 490 19.48 11.96 31.06
N GLN A 491 18.49 11.17 30.65
CA GLN A 491 17.65 10.39 31.55
C GLN A 491 18.16 8.95 31.73
N ALA A 492 18.62 8.61 32.93
CA ALA A 492 19.15 7.26 33.23
C ALA A 492 18.10 6.12 33.18
N SER A 493 16.80 6.44 33.08
CA SER A 493 15.72 5.45 32.95
C SER A 493 15.26 5.20 31.51
N LEU A 494 15.85 5.88 30.54
CA LEU A 494 15.53 5.71 29.12
C LEU A 494 16.78 5.35 28.33
N SER A 495 16.62 4.48 27.34
CA SER A 495 17.61 4.24 26.30
C SER A 495 17.06 4.75 24.97
N TYR A 496 17.82 5.60 24.29
CA TYR A 496 17.51 6.06 22.93
C TYR A 496 17.87 4.97 21.91
N ILE A 497 16.96 4.70 20.98
CA ILE A 497 17.13 3.70 19.92
C ILE A 497 17.12 4.42 18.58
N GLU A 498 18.26 4.34 17.91
CA GLU A 498 18.50 4.99 16.62
C GLU A 498 18.04 4.07 15.49
N ASP A 499 16.80 4.22 15.06
CA ASP A 499 16.31 3.63 13.82
C ASP A 499 16.31 4.70 12.71
N GLN A 500 17.14 4.47 11.70
CA GLN A 500 17.30 5.37 10.55
C GLN A 500 16.11 5.27 9.59
N SER A 501 15.32 4.19 9.65
CA SER A 501 14.13 3.99 8.82
C SER A 501 12.89 4.70 9.36
N TRP A 502 12.92 5.18 10.60
CA TRP A 502 11.79 5.83 11.24
C TRP A 502 11.72 7.34 10.92
N PRO A 503 10.61 7.85 10.37
CA PRO A 503 10.47 9.26 9.97
C PRO A 503 10.25 10.24 11.14
N GLY A 504 9.92 9.77 12.35
CA GLY A 504 9.58 10.64 13.49
C GLY A 504 10.77 11.10 14.34
N LEU A 505 10.53 11.44 15.61
CA LEU A 505 11.58 11.89 16.54
C LEU A 505 12.58 10.78 16.92
N GLY A 506 12.14 9.52 16.95
CA GLY A 506 12.99 8.37 17.26
C GLY A 506 12.32 7.35 18.17
N GLY A 507 13.07 6.29 18.50
CA GLY A 507 12.64 5.23 19.41
C GLY A 507 13.17 5.44 20.82
N VAL A 508 12.35 5.15 21.83
CA VAL A 508 12.76 5.09 23.24
C VAL A 508 12.37 3.77 23.86
N ARG A 509 13.22 3.26 24.74
CA ARG A 509 12.91 2.12 25.61
C ARG A 509 13.08 2.53 27.05
N TYR A 510 12.09 2.20 27.87
CA TYR A 510 12.16 2.38 29.31
C TYR A 510 12.97 1.27 29.96
N GLU A 511 14.02 1.63 30.68
CA GLU A 511 14.82 0.70 31.48
C GLU A 511 14.41 0.74 32.96
N ALA A 512 14.00 -0.42 33.48
CA ALA A 512 13.66 -0.57 34.89
C ALA A 512 14.91 -0.44 35.78
N ARG A 513 14.79 0.25 36.92
CA ARG A 513 15.93 0.57 37.82
C ARG A 513 16.41 -0.61 38.68
N THR A 514 15.98 -1.84 38.38
CA THR A 514 16.19 -3.00 39.25
C THR A 514 17.34 -3.87 38.76
N THR A 515 18.21 -4.26 39.69
CA THR A 515 19.28 -5.23 39.50
C THR A 515 18.75 -6.64 39.77
N ASP A 516 17.88 -7.16 38.90
CA ASP A 516 17.50 -8.57 38.95
C ASP A 516 18.67 -9.43 38.42
N LEU A 517 18.94 -10.57 39.08
CA LEU A 517 20.02 -11.50 38.70
C LEU A 517 19.66 -12.42 37.51
N ASP A 518 18.40 -12.37 37.05
CA ASP A 518 17.82 -13.27 36.04
C ASP A 518 17.38 -12.45 34.82
N GLU A 519 18.16 -12.53 33.74
CA GLU A 519 18.00 -11.73 32.52
C GLU A 519 16.65 -11.99 31.83
N ASP A 520 16.13 -13.22 31.84
CA ASP A 520 14.86 -13.57 31.19
C ASP A 520 13.66 -12.90 31.90
N LYS A 521 13.72 -12.81 33.24
CA LYS A 521 12.69 -12.11 34.03
C LYS A 521 12.78 -10.60 33.87
N ARG A 522 14.00 -10.07 33.80
CA ARG A 522 14.24 -8.65 33.55
C ARG A 522 13.68 -8.24 32.19
N GLN A 523 13.96 -9.03 31.16
CA GLN A 523 13.46 -8.79 29.81
C GLN A 523 11.93 -8.79 29.80
N TYR A 524 11.28 -9.85 30.29
CA TYR A 524 9.81 -9.95 30.35
C TYR A 524 9.14 -8.75 31.06
N ARG A 525 9.74 -8.26 32.15
CA ARG A 525 9.25 -7.06 32.86
C ARG A 525 9.37 -5.81 32.02
N VAL A 526 10.51 -5.60 31.35
CA VAL A 526 10.73 -4.47 30.45
C VAL A 526 9.74 -4.52 29.28
N GLU A 527 9.44 -5.68 28.71
CA GLU A 527 8.44 -5.82 27.63
C GLU A 527 7.05 -5.38 28.11
N ARG A 528 6.66 -5.85 29.30
CA ARG A 528 5.37 -5.51 29.89
C ARG A 528 5.25 -4.02 30.20
N ILE A 529 6.28 -3.43 30.79
CA ILE A 529 6.29 -1.99 31.11
C ILE A 529 6.18 -1.16 29.84
N ASN A 530 6.98 -1.46 28.80
CA ASN A 530 6.94 -0.71 27.55
C ASN A 530 5.62 -0.92 26.78
N SER A 531 5.02 -2.12 26.83
CA SER A 531 3.70 -2.37 26.23
C SER A 531 2.58 -1.59 26.94
N ASP A 532 2.58 -1.54 28.27
CA ASP A 532 1.59 -0.78 29.02
C ASP A 532 1.84 0.73 28.94
N LEU A 533 3.10 1.15 28.82
CA LEU A 533 3.49 2.54 28.57
C LEU A 533 2.99 3.02 27.20
N LEU A 534 3.19 2.23 26.14
CA LEU A 534 2.66 2.54 24.81
C LEU A 534 1.14 2.72 24.82
N LYS A 535 0.39 1.82 25.48
CA LYS A 535 -1.08 1.95 25.59
C LYS A 535 -1.48 3.25 26.29
N LYS A 536 -0.82 3.60 27.39
CA LYS A 536 -1.10 4.85 28.11
C LYS A 536 -0.74 6.08 27.28
N LEU A 537 0.36 6.04 26.53
CA LEU A 537 0.76 7.14 25.64
C LEU A 537 -0.25 7.32 24.48
N MET A 538 -0.78 6.23 23.94
CA MET A 538 -1.84 6.28 22.92
C MET A 538 -3.19 6.79 23.44
N GLU A 539 -3.43 6.72 24.76
CA GLU A 539 -4.62 7.28 25.41
C GLU A 539 -4.48 8.79 25.71
N LEU A 540 -3.28 9.36 25.62
CA LEU A 540 -3.08 10.79 25.78
C LEU A 540 -3.62 11.55 24.57
N ASP A 541 -4.35 12.64 24.83
CA ASP A 541 -4.85 13.57 23.82
C ASP A 541 -3.70 14.49 23.36
N THR A 542 -2.74 13.90 22.66
CA THR A 542 -1.60 14.58 22.05
C THR A 542 -1.64 14.41 20.53
N ASP A 543 -1.23 15.43 19.78
CA ASP A 543 -1.10 15.36 18.31
C ASP A 543 0.05 14.43 17.84
N LEU A 544 0.76 13.81 18.78
CA LEU A 544 1.86 12.87 18.54
C LEU A 544 1.33 11.45 18.32
N TYR A 545 1.86 10.79 17.28
CA TYR A 545 1.62 9.38 17.03
C TYR A 545 2.65 8.51 17.76
N PHE A 546 2.20 7.49 18.49
CA PHE A 546 3.07 6.50 19.15
C PHE A 546 2.83 5.12 18.56
N SER A 547 3.91 4.36 18.30
CA SER A 547 3.82 2.99 17.78
C SER A 547 4.89 2.07 18.38
N ASP A 548 4.71 0.77 18.19
CA ASP A 548 5.70 -0.27 18.48
C ASP A 548 6.83 -0.34 17.43
N GLY A 549 6.77 0.50 16.40
CA GLY A 549 7.80 0.65 15.37
C GLY A 549 7.58 -0.19 14.12
N PRO A 550 8.55 -0.20 13.19
CA PRO A 550 8.47 -1.02 11.99
C PRO A 550 8.53 -2.52 12.34
N GLU A 551 7.79 -3.35 11.59
CA GLU A 551 7.69 -4.81 11.79
C GLU A 551 9.05 -5.54 11.80
N PHE A 552 10.10 -4.91 11.24
CA PHE A 552 11.45 -5.44 11.09
C PHE A 552 12.49 -4.79 12.02
N CYS A 553 12.10 -4.30 13.19
CA CYS A 553 13.06 -3.83 14.18
C CYS A 553 13.71 -5.03 14.91
N GLU A 554 15.05 -5.13 14.88
CA GLU A 554 15.79 -6.17 15.64
C GLU A 554 15.58 -6.02 17.16
N GLU A 555 15.31 -4.80 17.59
CA GLU A 555 15.13 -4.40 18.97
C GLU A 555 13.65 -4.39 19.36
N LYS A 556 13.23 -5.41 20.13
CA LYS A 556 11.84 -5.53 20.61
C LYS A 556 11.55 -4.57 21.77
N ASN A 557 10.28 -4.19 21.91
CA ASN A 557 9.72 -3.41 23.03
C ASN A 557 10.17 -1.95 23.09
N CYS A 558 10.15 -1.30 21.94
CA CYS A 558 10.54 0.09 21.77
C CYS A 558 9.27 0.92 21.50
N ILE A 559 9.27 2.16 21.96
CA ILE A 559 8.19 3.11 21.72
C ILE A 559 8.71 4.13 20.72
N PHE A 560 8.17 4.09 19.52
CA PHE A 560 8.52 5.01 18.45
C PHE A 560 7.59 6.21 18.45
N ILE A 561 8.19 7.39 18.50
CA ILE A 561 7.49 8.67 18.55
C ILE A 561 7.48 9.28 17.15
N GLY A 562 6.29 9.61 16.66
CA GLY A 562 6.03 10.11 15.32
C GLY A 562 6.49 11.56 15.08
N MET A 563 5.82 12.21 14.14
CA MET A 563 6.15 13.55 13.66
C MET A 563 5.87 14.63 14.71
N ALA A 564 6.70 15.67 14.74
CA ALA A 564 6.60 16.78 15.68
C ALA A 564 6.17 18.08 15.00
N THR A 565 5.36 18.86 15.70
CA THR A 565 4.91 20.21 15.31
C THR A 565 5.68 21.29 16.10
N GLU A 566 5.61 22.55 15.68
CA GLU A 566 6.34 23.67 16.31
C GLU A 566 6.07 23.87 17.80
N ASP A 567 4.86 23.51 18.25
CA ASP A 567 4.41 23.72 19.62
C ASP A 567 4.94 22.67 20.62
N LEU A 568 5.71 21.69 20.14
CA LEU A 568 6.20 20.60 20.99
C LEU A 568 7.36 21.04 21.88
N ASP A 569 7.18 20.94 23.20
CA ASP A 569 8.28 20.98 24.16
C ASP A 569 8.87 19.58 24.35
N VAL A 570 10.05 19.36 23.76
CA VAL A 570 10.77 18.09 23.79
C VAL A 570 11.11 17.66 25.22
N ALA A 571 11.44 18.60 26.11
CA ALA A 571 11.81 18.29 27.48
C ALA A 571 10.59 17.82 28.29
N GLU A 572 9.43 18.48 28.12
CA GLU A 572 8.17 18.09 28.75
C GLU A 572 7.71 16.70 28.28
N LEU A 573 7.89 16.40 26.98
CA LEU A 573 7.58 15.08 26.42
C LEU A 573 8.42 13.98 27.08
N VAL A 574 9.75 14.17 27.14
CA VAL A 574 10.66 13.18 27.75
C VAL A 574 10.34 13.01 29.25
N GLU A 575 10.07 14.10 29.97
CA GLU A 575 9.67 14.03 31.38
C GLU A 575 8.36 13.27 31.57
N THR A 576 7.38 13.49 30.69
CA THR A 576 6.09 12.79 30.71
C THR A 576 6.26 11.29 30.50
N ILE A 577 7.09 10.88 29.52
CA ILE A 577 7.39 9.47 29.27
C ILE A 577 8.06 8.83 30.51
N VAL A 578 9.02 9.52 31.13
CA VAL A 578 9.69 9.05 32.35
C VAL A 578 8.71 8.94 33.52
N SER A 579 7.81 9.91 33.68
CA SER A 579 6.81 9.95 34.75
C SER A 579 5.84 8.78 34.64
N ILE A 580 5.24 8.57 33.46
CA ILE A 580 4.30 7.46 33.22
C ILE A 580 5.02 6.11 33.36
N GLY A 581 6.24 6.00 32.84
CA GLY A 581 7.04 4.78 32.99
C GLY A 581 7.32 4.45 34.46
N ARG A 582 7.62 5.47 35.28
CA ARG A 582 7.84 5.30 36.73
C ARG A 582 6.56 4.89 37.46
N ASP A 583 5.42 5.48 37.12
CA ASP A 583 4.12 5.10 37.69
C ASP A 583 3.75 3.64 37.35
N ILE A 584 4.06 3.19 36.14
CA ILE A 584 3.87 1.78 35.73
C ILE A 584 4.83 0.86 36.50
N GLU A 585 6.10 1.24 36.64
CA GLU A 585 7.08 0.46 37.40
C GLU A 585 6.70 0.34 38.89
N GLU A 586 6.29 1.44 39.52
CA GLU A 586 5.89 1.48 40.94
C GLU A 586 4.58 0.71 41.18
N SER A 587 3.58 0.88 40.31
CA SER A 587 2.34 0.10 40.39
C SER A 587 2.62 -1.38 40.18
N GLY A 588 3.49 -1.76 39.23
CA GLY A 588 3.95 -3.12 39.02
C GLY A 588 4.58 -3.73 40.28
N LYS A 589 5.51 -3.01 40.93
CA LYS A 589 6.14 -3.44 42.20
C LYS A 589 5.14 -3.60 43.33
N LEU A 590 4.16 -2.70 43.44
CA LEU A 590 3.10 -2.82 44.45
C LEU A 590 2.26 -4.08 44.24
N PHE A 591 1.88 -4.38 43.00
CA PHE A 591 1.13 -5.61 42.68
C PHE A 591 1.95 -6.88 42.95
N GLU A 592 3.25 -6.88 42.65
CA GLU A 592 4.13 -8.01 42.98
C GLU A 592 4.25 -8.22 44.49
N ASN A 593 4.49 -7.17 45.26
CA ASN A 593 4.54 -7.23 46.72
C ASN A 593 3.22 -7.75 47.31
N MET A 594 2.08 -7.26 46.81
CA MET A 594 0.77 -7.78 47.22
C MET A 594 0.59 -9.25 46.85
N THR A 595 1.02 -9.65 45.66
CA THR A 595 0.94 -11.04 45.20
C THR A 595 1.80 -11.95 46.07
N GLU A 596 3.00 -11.52 46.45
CA GLU A 596 3.86 -12.27 47.35
C GLU A 596 3.27 -12.39 48.76
N VAL A 597 2.75 -11.30 49.30
CA VAL A 597 2.07 -11.27 50.61
C VAL A 597 0.84 -12.17 50.60
N VAL A 598 0.03 -12.15 49.54
CA VAL A 598 -1.11 -13.07 49.36
C VAL A 598 -0.65 -14.51 49.23
N ARG A 599 0.39 -14.79 48.44
CA ARG A 599 0.94 -16.14 48.29
C ARG A 599 1.45 -16.69 49.62
N ARG A 600 2.16 -15.87 50.41
CA ARG A 600 2.62 -16.24 51.76
C ARG A 600 1.44 -16.45 52.70
N GLY A 601 0.44 -15.57 52.66
CA GLY A 601 -0.79 -15.71 53.44
C GLY A 601 -1.55 -16.99 53.13
N ILE A 602 -1.64 -17.41 51.86
CA ILE A 602 -2.25 -18.68 51.45
C ILE A 602 -1.45 -19.87 52.00
N GLN A 603 -0.12 -19.86 51.87
CA GLN A 603 0.74 -20.94 52.37
C GLN A 603 0.67 -21.06 53.90
N GLU A 604 0.70 -19.94 54.62
CA GLU A 604 0.55 -19.92 56.07
C GLU A 604 -0.85 -20.39 56.49
N ALA A 605 -1.89 -20.03 55.75
CA ALA A 605 -3.24 -20.52 55.99
C ALA A 605 -3.35 -22.03 55.79
N GLU A 606 -2.75 -22.57 54.71
CA GLU A 606 -2.71 -24.00 54.43
C GLU A 606 -1.95 -24.77 55.51
N GLN A 607 -0.80 -24.26 55.96
CA GLN A 607 -0.03 -24.89 57.04
C GLN A 607 -0.81 -24.88 58.37
N GLN A 608 -1.45 -23.76 58.71
CA GLN A 608 -2.27 -23.70 59.93
C GLN A 608 -3.50 -24.59 59.84
N LEU A 609 -4.13 -24.71 58.66
CA LEU A 609 -5.23 -25.65 58.41
C LEU A 609 -4.77 -27.10 58.54
N GLN A 610 -3.61 -27.45 57.98
CA GLN A 610 -3.03 -28.79 58.12
C GLN A 610 -2.72 -29.11 59.59
N LYS A 611 -2.07 -28.20 60.31
CA LYS A 611 -1.76 -28.39 61.73
C LYS A 611 -3.03 -28.52 62.58
N ALA A 612 -4.05 -27.70 62.35
CA ALA A 612 -5.33 -27.81 63.06
C ALA A 612 -6.06 -29.12 62.72
N ASN A 613 -5.92 -29.63 61.50
CA ASN A 613 -6.46 -30.93 61.10
C ASN A 613 -5.70 -32.09 61.76
N GLU A 614 -4.37 -32.00 61.88
CA GLU A 614 -3.54 -32.96 62.61
C GLU A 614 -3.84 -32.97 64.12
N GLU A 615 -3.98 -31.80 64.75
CA GLU A 615 -4.41 -31.67 66.15
C GLU A 615 -5.80 -32.26 66.36
N LYS A 616 -6.73 -32.00 65.44
CA LYS A 616 -8.07 -32.61 65.47
C LYS A 616 -8.01 -34.14 65.30
N LEU A 617 -7.14 -34.65 64.42
CA LEU A 617 -6.90 -36.10 64.30
C LEU A 617 -6.28 -36.69 65.56
N MET A 618 -5.43 -35.96 66.29
CA MET A 618 -4.92 -36.39 67.59
C MET A 618 -6.04 -36.40 68.65
N GLU A 619 -6.87 -35.35 68.72
CA GLU A 619 -7.99 -35.26 69.68
C GLU A 619 -9.07 -36.32 69.42
N GLU A 620 -9.45 -36.53 68.15
CA GLU A 620 -10.39 -37.58 67.75
C GLU A 620 -9.75 -38.99 67.82
N GLY A 621 -8.44 -39.10 67.66
CA GLY A 621 -7.67 -40.33 67.77
C GLY A 621 -7.59 -40.90 69.19
N VAL A 622 -7.57 -40.03 70.21
CA VAL A 622 -7.64 -40.45 71.63
C VAL A 622 -9.04 -40.99 71.98
N LEU A 623 -10.10 -40.40 71.40
CA LEU A 623 -11.50 -40.84 71.62
C LEU A 623 -11.90 -42.09 70.83
N ARG A 624 -11.13 -42.49 69.80
CA ARG A 624 -11.36 -43.73 69.02
C ARG A 624 -10.59 -44.96 69.52
N GLN A 625 -9.77 -44.85 70.57
CA GLN A 625 -9.03 -45.97 71.17
C GLN A 625 -9.71 -46.59 72.41
N ILE A 626 -11.01 -46.34 72.64
CA ILE A 626 -11.79 -47.11 73.63
C ILE A 626 -12.62 -48.17 72.87
N PRO A 627 -12.15 -49.43 72.78
CA PRO A 627 -12.95 -50.51 72.23
C PRO A 627 -14.04 -50.85 73.25
N LEU A 628 -15.25 -51.19 72.78
CA LEU A 628 -16.52 -51.35 73.56
C LEU A 628 -17.25 -50.00 73.72
N VAL A 629 -17.85 -49.36 72.70
CA VAL A 629 -19.02 -49.79 71.92
C VAL A 629 -19.04 -48.98 70.61
N GLY A 630 -18.16 -49.34 69.68
CA GLY A 630 -18.15 -48.77 68.33
C GLY A 630 -18.97 -49.63 67.38
N SER A 631 -20.26 -49.34 67.20
CA SER A 631 -21.00 -49.83 66.02
C SER A 631 -22.38 -49.21 65.77
N VAL A 632 -23.00 -48.48 66.73
CA VAL A 632 -24.40 -48.03 66.55
C VAL A 632 -24.58 -46.51 66.67
N LEU A 633 -23.64 -45.78 67.29
CA LEU A 633 -23.75 -44.33 67.49
C LEU A 633 -23.13 -43.46 66.38
N ASN A 634 -22.35 -44.04 65.46
CA ASN A 634 -21.74 -43.31 64.33
C ASN A 634 -22.71 -43.06 63.15
N TRP A 635 -23.91 -43.64 63.17
CA TRP A 635 -24.90 -43.48 62.08
C TRP A 635 -25.85 -42.29 62.32
N PHE A 636 -26.12 -41.93 63.59
CA PHE A 636 -27.19 -40.97 63.93
C PHE A 636 -26.71 -39.54 64.20
N SER A 637 -25.47 -39.19 63.89
CA SER A 637 -25.04 -37.78 63.85
C SER A 637 -23.86 -37.58 62.89
N PRO A 638 -24.05 -36.93 61.73
CA PRO A 638 -22.94 -36.25 61.12
C PRO A 638 -22.65 -35.06 62.03
N VAL A 639 -21.57 -35.13 62.82
CA VAL A 639 -21.05 -33.92 63.46
C VAL A 639 -20.80 -32.97 62.30
N GLN A 640 -21.56 -31.87 62.25
CA GLN A 640 -21.36 -30.82 61.26
C GLN A 640 -19.92 -30.35 61.42
N ALA A 641 -19.03 -30.84 60.55
CA ALA A 641 -17.67 -30.37 60.46
C ALA A 641 -17.77 -28.94 59.91
N SER A 642 -17.89 -27.98 60.82
CA SER A 642 -17.56 -26.59 60.52
C SER A 642 -16.09 -26.61 60.10
N VAL A 643 -15.85 -26.54 58.79
CA VAL A 643 -14.51 -26.30 58.26
C VAL A 643 -14.11 -24.91 58.76
N LYS A 644 -13.16 -24.85 59.69
CA LYS A 644 -12.62 -23.58 60.20
C LYS A 644 -11.87 -22.91 59.05
N GLY A 645 -12.53 -22.05 58.29
CA GLY A 645 -11.87 -21.26 57.26
C GLY A 645 -10.95 -20.19 57.88
N ARG A 646 -10.00 -19.71 57.09
CA ARG A 646 -9.20 -18.53 57.41
C ARG A 646 -9.54 -17.43 56.40
N THR A 647 -9.58 -16.19 56.86
CA THR A 647 -9.71 -15.00 56.01
C THR A 647 -8.41 -14.22 56.11
N PHE A 648 -7.82 -13.89 54.97
CA PHE A 648 -6.60 -13.11 54.91
C PHE A 648 -6.95 -11.62 54.75
N ASN A 649 -6.56 -10.80 55.72
CA ASN A 649 -6.76 -9.36 55.65
C ASN A 649 -5.60 -8.71 54.90
N LEU A 650 -5.87 -8.24 53.69
CA LEU A 650 -4.86 -7.64 52.79
C LEU A 650 -4.23 -6.36 53.37
N ALA A 651 -4.95 -5.61 54.21
CA ALA A 651 -4.45 -4.35 54.77
C ALA A 651 -3.52 -4.56 55.97
N GLU A 652 -3.80 -5.59 56.78
CA GLU A 652 -3.05 -5.89 58.01
C GLU A 652 -1.99 -7.00 57.82
N GLY A 653 -2.02 -7.70 56.67
CA GLY A 653 -1.11 -8.80 56.37
C GLY A 653 -1.25 -10.01 57.30
N CYS A 654 -2.36 -10.12 58.02
CA CYS A 654 -2.61 -11.10 59.05
C CYS A 654 -3.72 -12.08 58.67
N LEU A 655 -3.63 -13.31 59.19
CA LEU A 655 -4.62 -14.37 59.01
C LEU A 655 -5.60 -14.39 60.17
N ASP A 656 -6.86 -14.09 59.87
CA ASP A 656 -7.94 -14.11 60.85
C ASP A 656 -8.78 -15.39 60.74
N SER A 657 -9.39 -15.77 61.86
CA SER A 657 -10.37 -16.86 61.88
C SER A 657 -11.65 -16.42 61.18
N THR A 658 -12.27 -17.30 60.37
CA THR A 658 -13.60 -17.03 59.78
C THR A 658 -14.76 -17.25 60.76
N GLU A 659 -14.52 -17.80 61.94
CA GLU A 659 -15.54 -18.05 62.98
C GLU A 659 -16.44 -16.83 63.28
N PRO A 660 -15.92 -15.59 63.48
CA PRO A 660 -16.75 -14.40 63.67
C PRO A 660 -17.64 -14.06 62.47
N VAL A 661 -17.20 -14.35 61.24
CA VAL A 661 -17.98 -14.07 60.02
C VAL A 661 -19.17 -15.03 59.90
N TYR A 662 -18.99 -16.31 60.26
CA TYR A 662 -20.07 -17.28 60.30
C TYR A 662 -21.04 -17.05 61.47
N SER A 663 -20.55 -16.64 62.64
CA SER A 663 -21.41 -16.34 63.80
C SER A 663 -22.31 -15.13 63.55
N VAL A 664 -21.81 -14.09 62.88
CA VAL A 664 -22.60 -12.91 62.51
C VAL A 664 -23.66 -13.26 61.46
N LYS A 665 -23.33 -14.10 60.46
CA LYS A 665 -24.32 -14.58 59.47
C LYS A 665 -25.38 -15.50 60.09
N ALA A 666 -25.01 -16.34 61.06
CA ALA A 666 -25.94 -17.18 61.80
C ALA A 666 -26.86 -16.38 62.74
N GLN A 667 -26.38 -15.25 63.28
CA GLN A 667 -27.20 -14.29 64.04
C GLN A 667 -28.11 -13.45 63.14
N MET A 668 -27.63 -13.02 61.95
CA MET A 668 -28.46 -12.30 60.97
C MET A 668 -29.60 -13.14 60.39
N ILE A 669 -29.45 -14.47 60.28
CA ILE A 669 -30.54 -15.38 59.88
C ILE A 669 -31.58 -15.56 61.00
N LYS A 670 -31.24 -15.24 62.26
CA LYS A 670 -32.15 -15.32 63.41
C LYS A 670 -32.90 -14.02 63.72
N GLU A 671 -32.48 -12.89 63.15
CA GLU A 671 -33.13 -11.57 63.31
C GLU A 671 -33.82 -11.07 62.03
N ALA A 672 -33.79 -11.83 60.93
CA ALA A 672 -34.56 -11.54 59.71
C ALA A 672 -36.03 -12.00 59.83
N SER A 673 -36.75 -11.46 60.81
CA SER A 673 -38.21 -11.39 60.80
C SER A 673 -38.67 -10.14 61.54
N LEU A 674 -38.38 -8.96 60.97
CA LEU A 674 -39.15 -7.72 61.03
C LEU A 674 -38.32 -6.61 60.37
N ASP A 675 -38.98 -5.89 59.45
CA ASP A 675 -38.60 -4.61 58.83
C ASP A 675 -37.43 -4.55 57.83
N SER A 676 -37.81 -4.31 56.58
CA SER A 676 -36.97 -3.79 55.50
C SER A 676 -36.72 -2.28 55.66
N PRO A 677 -35.47 -1.81 55.51
CA PRO A 677 -35.25 -0.46 55.02
C PRO A 677 -34.24 -0.38 53.85
N LYS A 678 -34.78 0.17 52.75
CA LYS A 678 -34.23 1.19 51.83
C LYS A 678 -32.70 1.36 51.73
N SER A 679 -32.23 1.16 50.51
CA SER A 679 -30.90 1.51 49.99
C SER A 679 -30.59 3.01 50.17
N VAL A 680 -29.48 3.31 50.84
CA VAL A 680 -28.84 4.63 50.82
C VAL A 680 -27.53 4.51 50.05
N THR A 681 -27.55 4.95 48.79
CA THR A 681 -26.35 5.22 48.00
C THR A 681 -25.64 6.45 48.55
N LYS A 682 -24.48 6.27 49.19
CA LYS A 682 -23.51 7.35 49.42
C LYS A 682 -22.37 7.20 48.42
N ARG A 683 -22.38 8.07 47.40
CA ARG A 683 -21.22 8.40 46.56
C ARG A 683 -20.14 9.04 47.46
N PHE A 684 -18.91 8.55 47.35
CA PHE A 684 -17.74 9.31 47.81
C PHE A 684 -17.23 10.23 46.68
N PRO A 685 -16.62 11.38 47.02
CA PRO A 685 -16.34 12.45 46.07
C PRO A 685 -15.05 12.19 45.28
N GLY A 686 -15.11 12.32 43.95
CA GLY A 686 -13.93 12.37 43.09
C GLY A 686 -13.15 13.66 43.36
N GLN A 687 -11.89 13.51 43.77
CA GLN A 687 -10.92 14.58 43.83
C GLN A 687 -10.55 14.98 42.38
N LYS A 688 -10.97 16.18 41.98
CA LYS A 688 -10.39 16.90 40.84
C LYS A 688 -9.19 17.68 41.36
N LEU A 689 -8.00 17.43 40.82
CA LEU A 689 -6.82 18.24 41.03
C LEU A 689 -6.64 19.22 39.85
N PHE A 690 -6.20 20.43 40.21
CA PHE A 690 -5.75 21.55 39.38
C PHE A 690 -6.81 22.51 38.80
N ARG A 691 -6.91 23.67 39.48
CA ARG A 691 -7.36 24.95 38.94
C ARG A 691 -6.16 25.90 38.95
N ARG A 692 -5.84 26.49 37.79
CA ARG A 692 -4.88 27.58 37.60
C ARG A 692 -5.22 28.79 38.48
N HIS A 693 -4.18 29.44 39.01
CA HIS A 693 -4.22 30.83 39.45
C HIS A 693 -3.72 31.74 38.32
N GLY A 694 -4.43 32.85 38.12
CA GLY A 694 -4.01 34.00 37.33
C GLY A 694 -4.89 35.19 37.69
N ALA A 695 -4.31 36.17 38.38
CA ALA A 695 -4.88 37.50 38.61
C ALA A 695 -5.09 38.23 37.26
N GLY A 696 -5.96 39.22 37.07
CA GLY A 696 -6.94 39.91 37.90
C GLY A 696 -7.53 41.04 37.03
N SER A 697 -8.76 41.48 37.30
CA SER A 697 -9.29 42.80 36.90
C SER A 697 -10.76 42.93 37.35
N ASP A 698 -10.95 43.68 38.43
CA ASP A 698 -12.03 44.63 38.72
C ASP A 698 -13.52 44.35 38.38
N SER A 699 -14.27 44.28 39.48
CA SER A 699 -15.40 45.16 39.84
C SER A 699 -16.85 44.62 39.78
N VAL A 700 -17.45 44.55 40.98
CA VAL A 700 -18.75 45.13 41.43
C VAL A 700 -19.97 44.80 40.54
N SER A 701 -21.09 44.18 40.97
CA SER A 701 -21.83 44.22 42.24
C SER A 701 -23.06 43.28 42.18
N ASP A 702 -23.44 42.79 43.35
CA ASP A 702 -24.78 42.74 43.97
C ASP A 702 -25.93 41.81 43.51
N THR A 703 -26.42 41.13 44.57
CA THR A 703 -27.81 40.77 44.90
C THR A 703 -28.42 39.55 44.18
N SER A 704 -28.54 38.42 44.90
CA SER A 704 -29.76 37.97 45.63
C SER A 704 -30.90 37.58 44.66
N SER A 705 -31.60 36.45 44.74
CA SER A 705 -32.04 35.67 45.89
C SER A 705 -32.79 34.44 45.34
N VAL A 706 -32.75 33.31 46.07
CA VAL A 706 -33.91 32.48 46.47
C VAL A 706 -35.04 32.32 45.40
N SER A 707 -35.36 31.17 44.81
CA SER A 707 -35.97 29.99 45.45
C SER A 707 -36.44 28.96 44.39
N GLN A 708 -36.42 27.68 44.78
CA GLN A 708 -37.43 26.61 44.58
C GLN A 708 -37.79 26.15 43.14
N LEU A 709 -37.58 24.85 42.82
CA LEU A 709 -38.54 23.73 42.88
C LEU A 709 -39.81 24.03 42.05
N GLU A 710 -40.36 23.18 41.18
CA GLU A 710 -40.30 21.74 41.00
C GLU A 710 -40.97 21.39 39.64
N GLU A 711 -40.98 20.10 39.32
CA GLU A 711 -41.34 19.42 38.08
C GLU A 711 -42.76 19.61 37.51
N SER A 712 -42.87 19.21 36.24
CA SER A 712 -43.85 18.25 35.67
C SER A 712 -45.01 18.75 34.78
N PHE A 713 -44.95 18.27 33.52
CA PHE A 713 -46.01 17.64 32.70
C PHE A 713 -47.35 18.39 32.44
N ARG A 714 -47.61 18.78 31.16
CA ARG A 714 -48.46 18.05 30.17
C ARG A 714 -48.93 18.93 28.98
N GLU A 715 -49.04 18.25 27.83
CA GLU A 715 -50.02 18.40 26.72
C GLU A 715 -50.17 19.74 25.97
N THR A 716 -49.95 19.70 24.64
CA THR A 716 -50.97 19.95 23.57
C THR A 716 -50.29 19.87 22.19
N ALA A 717 -50.83 19.07 21.25
CA ALA A 717 -51.44 19.47 19.96
C ALA A 717 -50.48 20.23 19.01
N GLU A 718 -50.33 19.98 17.70
CA GLU A 718 -51.28 19.51 16.69
C GLU A 718 -50.51 19.27 15.35
N VAL A 719 -51.19 18.56 14.45
CA VAL A 719 -50.88 18.04 13.09
C VAL A 719 -50.85 19.23 12.08
N PRO A 720 -50.33 19.17 10.81
CA PRO A 720 -50.60 18.07 9.89
C PRO A 720 -49.56 17.57 8.87
N GLN A 721 -49.87 16.32 8.50
CA GLN A 721 -49.42 15.50 7.38
C GLN A 721 -49.89 16.06 6.03
N GLU A 722 -49.19 15.69 4.96
CA GLU A 722 -49.85 15.22 3.74
C GLU A 722 -49.26 13.87 3.32
N HIS A 723 -50.18 12.91 3.11
CA HIS A 723 -49.99 11.57 2.60
C HIS A 723 -50.16 11.56 1.07
N HIS A 724 -49.49 10.63 0.39
CA HIS A 724 -50.17 9.83 -0.65
C HIS A 724 -49.57 8.43 -0.73
N VAL A 725 -50.41 7.43 -0.48
CA VAL A 725 -50.25 6.00 -0.80
C VAL A 725 -51.43 5.62 -1.70
N HIS A 726 -51.19 4.76 -2.69
CA HIS A 726 -52.08 3.73 -3.27
C HIS A 726 -51.50 3.30 -4.65
N ILE A 727 -51.63 2.10 -5.21
CA ILE A 727 -52.33 0.83 -4.90
C ILE A 727 -51.75 -0.26 -5.82
N VAL A 728 -51.86 -1.51 -5.37
CA VAL A 728 -51.60 -2.78 -6.08
C VAL A 728 -52.67 -3.07 -7.15
N ALA A 729 -52.28 -3.65 -8.29
CA ALA A 729 -53.20 -4.40 -9.15
C ALA A 729 -52.52 -5.60 -9.82
N GLU A 730 -52.96 -6.81 -9.45
CA GLU A 730 -52.84 -8.04 -10.24
C GLU A 730 -53.84 -8.04 -11.41
N MET A 731 -53.50 -8.68 -12.53
CA MET A 731 -54.44 -9.41 -13.39
C MET A 731 -53.71 -10.42 -14.29
N ALA A 732 -54.44 -11.46 -14.68
CA ALA A 732 -53.96 -12.81 -14.95
C ALA A 732 -54.03 -13.24 -16.44
N LEU A 733 -53.35 -14.38 -16.71
CA LEU A 733 -53.66 -15.46 -17.66
C LEU A 733 -53.76 -15.19 -19.17
N SER A 734 -52.96 -15.92 -19.96
CA SER A 734 -53.50 -16.79 -21.02
C SER A 734 -52.51 -17.91 -21.44
N ASP A 735 -53.02 -19.13 -21.35
CA ASP A 735 -52.56 -20.38 -21.98
C ASP A 735 -52.48 -20.25 -23.52
N GLN A 736 -51.54 -20.97 -24.17
CA GLN A 736 -51.87 -22.05 -25.12
C GLN A 736 -50.64 -22.74 -25.76
N ARG A 737 -50.57 -24.06 -25.51
CA ARG A 737 -50.36 -25.19 -26.46
C ARG A 737 -48.99 -25.45 -27.10
N VAL A 738 -48.43 -26.57 -26.64
CA VAL A 738 -47.64 -27.59 -27.37
C VAL A 738 -48.49 -28.22 -28.49
N PRO A 739 -47.87 -28.71 -29.57
CA PRO A 739 -47.90 -30.16 -29.79
C PRO A 739 -46.54 -30.77 -30.15
N GLU A 740 -46.41 -32.01 -29.70
CA GLU A 740 -45.39 -33.00 -30.05
C GLU A 740 -45.38 -33.34 -31.56
N GLY A 741 -44.23 -33.78 -32.04
CA GLY A 741 -44.05 -34.41 -33.34
C GLY A 741 -42.72 -35.17 -33.38
N GLN A 742 -42.77 -36.46 -33.04
CA GLN A 742 -41.74 -37.47 -33.30
C GLN A 742 -41.61 -37.74 -34.81
N GLU A 743 -40.39 -38.00 -35.29
CA GLU A 743 -40.03 -38.93 -36.39
C GLU A 743 -38.49 -38.96 -36.51
N THR A 744 -37.81 -39.97 -35.94
CA THR A 744 -37.24 -41.19 -36.58
C THR A 744 -35.98 -41.00 -37.44
N GLU A 745 -34.88 -41.53 -36.89
CA GLU A 745 -33.84 -42.39 -37.49
C GLU A 745 -33.43 -42.26 -38.98
N SER A 746 -32.13 -42.02 -39.20
CA SER A 746 -31.21 -42.76 -40.11
C SER A 746 -29.80 -42.16 -39.96
N VAL A 747 -28.82 -42.77 -39.30
CA VAL A 747 -27.91 -43.82 -39.80
C VAL A 747 -27.50 -43.59 -41.26
N ASP A 748 -26.30 -43.06 -41.53
CA ASP A 748 -25.14 -43.88 -41.98
C ASP A 748 -23.88 -43.09 -42.39
N THR A 749 -22.74 -43.64 -41.99
CA THR A 749 -21.39 -43.67 -42.63
C THR A 749 -20.57 -42.40 -42.96
N LEU A 750 -19.49 -42.24 -42.20
CA LEU A 750 -18.07 -42.26 -42.64
C LEU A 750 -17.74 -41.88 -44.10
N ARG A 751 -17.06 -40.74 -44.28
CA ARG A 751 -15.73 -40.68 -44.91
C ARG A 751 -14.98 -39.40 -44.56
#